data_AF-A0A1Z4QUX6-F1
#
_entry.id   AF-A0A1Z4QUX6-F1
#
_cell.length_a   1.000
_cell.length_b   1.000
_cell.length_c   1.000
_cell.angle_alpha   90.00
_cell.angle_beta   90.00
_cell.angle_gamma   90.00
#
_symmetry.space_group_name_H-M   'P 1'
#
loop_
_entity.id
_entity.type
_entity.pdbx_description
1 polymer ?
#
loop_
_entity_poly.entity_id
_entity_poly.type
_entity_poly.pdbx_seq_one_letter_code
_entity_poly.pdbx_strand_id
1 'polypeptide(L)'
;MKSINNLSPKEKRALLAQLLQQKASESYSAPLSFAQQRLWFFDQLEPESTAYNMPAVYRLTGILNITALEQSLNEIWQRHSILRTIFPSVDGQPSQVVLEDVNFTLSLIDLKEIPDLHKEASVESFAIEEAQQTFDLEQGPLFRARLLCLKATEHVLLLTMHHIVYDGWSYSIFFEEMATLYSNFCVGKSPPSKSLPIQYTDYAIWQRQWLQGEVLKSQLDYWKQQLGGSLPVLQLPTDYPRELVQTYQGAYQSLELSLELTEALKALSQQEGVTLFMTLLAAFQTLLYRYSGQEDIIVGTPIAGRNQVETEWLIGLFVNTLAIRTNLSNNPTFRQLLSQVRQVTLEAYSHQDLPFEKLVEELQPERDLSRSPLFQVMFAFHNTPSQPWELPGLTITPLEIHNGTAKFDLTLDLKETAEGIKGGIEYNTDLFESATITRMVGHFQTLLEGIVANPQQHIFDLLLLTPGERHQLLVKWNNTQTDYPKDTCIHQLFAAQVEKTPDAVAAIFESQQLTYQQLNHRANQLAHYLISLGVKPETPVGICVERSLNLIVALLAILKAGAAYVPLDPAYPQERLAFMLADATVPILLTQKQLIDKLPSHQTKVVCLDTDWKTITQENSDNPITEVKPHNLAYILYTSGSTGQPKGVTIEHQNTVNFIQWAQTTFTSFQLSGVLASTSICFDLSVFELFVPLSCGGKVILAETALHLPTLKAAQDVTLINTVPSAIAELLRANAIPQNVRTVNLAGEPLSLQLVNQLYQHPSIQEVFNLYGPTEATTYSTFSLCSRHSDKASNSSIGRPIANTQIYILDSHLHPVPIGVPGELYIGGAGLARGYFNRPELTQEKFIANPFSDEPGERLYKTGDLARYRSDGNIEFLGRLDNQVKIRGFRIELGEIEEAIALHPSIQQTVVTARVDDAGDKRLVAYIVPHSEQTPTIDQLHHFLKQKLPEYMVPSAFVVLDTLPLTPNGKIDRNALPDPDSARPNLRKTFVAPRTDIEQQIADIWTSLLKLEKVGIHDNFFTLGGHSLLATQVIARLRASFGIDFPVRTVFEAPTVALLAERIETFQWVTEQSQMDIMSNYEEGEL
;
A
#
# COMPACT_ATOMS: atom_id res chain seq x y z
N MET A 1 -6.36 -61.46 17.09
CA MET A 1 -6.10 -60.57 15.94
C MET A 1 -5.28 -59.41 16.46
N LYS A 2 -4.01 -59.29 16.02
CA LYS A 2 -3.17 -58.13 16.40
C LYS A 2 -3.77 -56.87 15.77
N SER A 3 -3.75 -55.75 16.51
CA SER A 3 -4.11 -54.43 15.99
C SER A 3 -3.27 -54.12 14.74
N ILE A 4 -3.93 -53.63 13.69
CA ILE A 4 -3.35 -53.23 12.40
C ILE A 4 -2.25 -52.16 12.57
N ASN A 5 -2.21 -51.48 13.73
CA ASN A 5 -1.26 -50.41 14.04
C ASN A 5 0.20 -50.87 14.23
N ASN A 6 0.46 -52.17 14.31
CA ASN A 6 1.83 -52.71 14.48
C ASN A 6 2.36 -53.47 13.26
N LEU A 7 1.72 -53.31 12.08
CA LEU A 7 2.19 -53.98 10.87
C LEU A 7 3.47 -53.29 10.36
N SER A 8 4.57 -54.02 10.44
CA SER A 8 5.86 -53.67 9.83
C SER A 8 5.72 -53.43 8.31
N PRO A 9 6.67 -52.73 7.65
CA PRO A 9 6.67 -52.60 6.19
C PRO A 9 6.54 -53.94 5.45
N LYS A 10 7.01 -55.03 6.06
CA LYS A 10 6.90 -56.41 5.55
C LYS A 10 5.47 -56.96 5.65
N GLU A 11 4.72 -56.59 6.67
CA GLU A 11 3.31 -56.96 6.84
C GLU A 11 2.38 -56.09 5.98
N LYS A 12 2.72 -54.80 5.75
CA LYS A 12 2.06 -53.97 4.71
C LYS A 12 2.25 -54.57 3.32
N ARG A 13 3.47 -55.01 2.97
CA ARG A 13 3.75 -55.76 1.73
C ARG A 13 2.96 -57.07 1.64
N ALA A 14 2.81 -57.79 2.74
CA ALA A 14 2.03 -59.03 2.76
C ALA A 14 0.53 -58.78 2.56
N LEU A 15 -0.02 -57.71 3.15
CA LEU A 15 -1.42 -57.32 2.97
C LEU A 15 -1.70 -56.81 1.55
N LEU A 16 -0.78 -56.00 1.00
CA LEU A 16 -0.83 -55.55 -0.39
C LEU A 16 -0.77 -56.75 -1.35
N ALA A 17 0.20 -57.66 -1.20
CA ALA A 17 0.28 -58.88 -2.02
C ALA A 17 -0.96 -59.79 -1.88
N GLN A 18 -1.62 -59.81 -0.72
CA GLN A 18 -2.80 -60.64 -0.46
C GLN A 18 -4.09 -60.02 -1.02
N LEU A 19 -4.22 -58.68 -1.01
CA LEU A 19 -5.33 -57.96 -1.63
C LEU A 19 -5.19 -57.87 -3.16
N LEU A 20 -3.96 -57.69 -3.67
CA LEU A 20 -3.65 -57.70 -5.10
C LEU A 20 -3.78 -59.10 -5.75
N GLN A 21 -3.80 -60.17 -4.95
CA GLN A 21 -4.10 -61.52 -5.45
C GLN A 21 -5.60 -61.73 -5.77
N GLN A 22 -6.49 -60.88 -5.26
CA GLN A 22 -7.88 -60.82 -5.74
C GLN A 22 -7.93 -59.90 -6.97
N LYS A 23 -7.53 -60.43 -8.14
CA LYS A 23 -7.79 -59.75 -9.42
C LYS A 23 -9.28 -59.44 -9.52
N ALA A 24 -9.64 -58.15 -9.59
CA ALA A 24 -10.96 -57.77 -10.07
C ALA A 24 -11.10 -58.25 -11.51
N SER A 25 -12.23 -58.90 -11.83
CA SER A 25 -12.56 -59.29 -13.21
C SER A 25 -12.57 -58.06 -14.12
N GLU A 26 -12.04 -58.20 -15.33
CA GLU A 26 -11.72 -57.14 -16.33
C GLU A 26 -12.91 -56.29 -16.84
N SER A 27 -14.08 -56.34 -16.21
CA SER A 27 -15.16 -55.38 -16.43
C SER A 27 -15.71 -54.93 -15.08
N TYR A 28 -15.51 -53.67 -14.66
CA TYR A 28 -16.42 -52.84 -13.84
C TYR A 28 -15.73 -51.53 -13.37
N SER A 29 -16.54 -50.49 -13.18
CA SER A 29 -16.19 -49.19 -12.58
C SER A 29 -15.40 -49.33 -11.26
N ALA A 30 -14.31 -48.56 -11.11
CA ALA A 30 -13.49 -48.49 -9.89
C ALA A 30 -13.54 -47.08 -9.27
N PRO A 31 -13.37 -46.92 -7.93
CA PRO A 31 -13.33 -45.60 -7.32
C PRO A 31 -12.06 -44.84 -7.74
N LEU A 32 -12.15 -43.51 -7.81
CA LEU A 32 -10.97 -42.65 -8.00
C LEU A 32 -10.08 -42.70 -6.75
N SER A 33 -8.77 -42.55 -6.94
CA SER A 33 -7.87 -42.18 -5.83
C SER A 33 -8.26 -40.80 -5.29
N PHE A 34 -7.78 -40.42 -4.10
CA PHE A 34 -8.12 -39.11 -3.55
C PHE A 34 -7.60 -37.96 -4.43
N ALA A 35 -6.38 -38.08 -4.95
CA ALA A 35 -5.79 -37.09 -5.86
C ALA A 35 -6.57 -36.97 -7.18
N GLN A 36 -7.01 -38.10 -7.75
CA GLN A 36 -7.85 -38.08 -8.95
C GLN A 36 -9.21 -37.43 -8.69
N GLN A 37 -9.85 -37.74 -7.56
CA GLN A 37 -11.14 -37.15 -7.19
C GLN A 37 -11.06 -35.62 -7.12
N ARG A 38 -9.91 -35.07 -6.69
CA ARG A 38 -9.66 -33.61 -6.72
C ARG A 38 -9.68 -33.05 -8.12
N LEU A 39 -8.85 -33.61 -9.01
CA LEU A 39 -8.69 -33.06 -10.34
C LEU A 39 -9.98 -33.18 -11.13
N TRP A 40 -10.74 -34.25 -10.91
CA TRP A 40 -12.11 -34.37 -11.40
C TRP A 40 -13.00 -33.24 -10.85
N PHE A 41 -12.96 -32.95 -9.53
CA PHE A 41 -13.74 -31.84 -8.97
C PHE A 41 -13.36 -30.48 -9.55
N PHE A 42 -12.07 -30.20 -9.78
CA PHE A 42 -11.64 -28.95 -10.43
C PHE A 42 -12.12 -28.86 -11.88
N ASP A 43 -12.05 -29.95 -12.63
CA ASP A 43 -12.62 -30.03 -13.97
C ASP A 43 -14.14 -29.76 -13.98
N GLN A 44 -14.88 -30.22 -12.96
CA GLN A 44 -16.31 -29.89 -12.84
C GLN A 44 -16.58 -28.41 -12.48
N LEU A 45 -15.65 -27.74 -11.79
CA LEU A 45 -15.76 -26.32 -11.47
C LEU A 45 -15.40 -25.43 -12.67
N GLU A 46 -14.36 -25.81 -13.42
CA GLU A 46 -13.83 -25.07 -14.55
C GLU A 46 -13.51 -26.02 -15.73
N PRO A 47 -14.52 -26.50 -16.48
CA PRO A 47 -14.32 -27.52 -17.53
C PRO A 47 -13.45 -27.09 -18.70
N GLU A 48 -13.24 -25.77 -18.88
CA GLU A 48 -12.40 -25.22 -19.94
C GLU A 48 -10.96 -24.94 -19.48
N SER A 49 -10.62 -25.26 -18.22
CA SER A 49 -9.29 -25.00 -17.66
C SER A 49 -8.22 -25.91 -18.24
N THR A 50 -7.08 -25.33 -18.61
CA THR A 50 -5.90 -26.06 -19.12
C THR A 50 -4.80 -26.18 -18.08
N ALA A 51 -5.03 -25.68 -16.86
CA ALA A 51 -4.03 -25.64 -15.79
C ALA A 51 -3.48 -27.03 -15.40
N TYR A 52 -4.24 -28.10 -15.65
CA TYR A 52 -3.84 -29.48 -15.36
C TYR A 52 -3.42 -30.28 -16.58
N ASN A 53 -3.20 -29.63 -17.72
CA ASN A 53 -2.50 -30.24 -18.84
C ASN A 53 -1.01 -30.35 -18.51
N MET A 54 -0.42 -31.50 -18.77
CA MET A 54 1.01 -31.77 -18.62
C MET A 54 1.66 -31.94 -20.00
N PRO A 55 2.01 -30.82 -20.68
CA PRO A 55 2.73 -30.87 -21.94
C PRO A 55 4.20 -31.22 -21.69
N ALA A 56 4.76 -32.08 -22.54
CA ALA A 56 6.18 -32.38 -22.58
C ALA A 56 6.66 -32.40 -24.02
N VAL A 57 7.74 -31.67 -24.26
CA VAL A 57 8.25 -31.43 -25.61
C VAL A 57 9.67 -31.94 -25.69
N TYR A 58 9.95 -32.76 -26.70
CA TYR A 58 11.24 -33.39 -26.88
C TYR A 58 11.75 -33.19 -28.30
N ARG A 59 13.01 -32.77 -28.42
CA ARG A 59 13.72 -32.74 -29.70
C ARG A 59 14.37 -34.08 -29.97
N LEU A 60 14.12 -34.61 -31.15
CA LEU A 60 14.59 -35.91 -31.63
C LEU A 60 15.58 -35.66 -32.77
N THR A 61 16.87 -35.90 -32.52
CA THR A 61 17.96 -35.67 -33.47
C THR A 61 18.56 -36.99 -33.92
N GLY A 62 18.49 -37.29 -35.22
CA GLY A 62 18.98 -38.55 -35.80
C GLY A 62 18.01 -39.18 -36.80
N ILE A 63 18.28 -40.43 -37.20
CA ILE A 63 17.44 -41.18 -38.14
C ILE A 63 16.30 -41.82 -37.36
N LEU A 64 15.12 -41.21 -37.42
CA LEU A 64 13.94 -41.67 -36.71
C LEU A 64 13.19 -42.78 -37.48
N ASN A 65 12.98 -43.94 -36.85
CA ASN A 65 12.04 -44.95 -37.32
C ASN A 65 10.64 -44.66 -36.77
N ILE A 66 9.83 -43.94 -37.55
CA ILE A 66 8.49 -43.50 -37.15
C ILE A 66 7.59 -44.69 -36.80
N THR A 67 7.65 -45.79 -37.57
CA THR A 67 6.86 -47.00 -37.28
C THR A 67 7.23 -47.62 -35.93
N ALA A 68 8.52 -47.71 -35.62
CA ALA A 68 8.97 -48.22 -34.32
C ALA A 68 8.54 -47.31 -33.16
N LEU A 69 8.56 -45.98 -33.36
CA LEU A 69 8.05 -45.02 -32.36
C LEU A 69 6.55 -45.20 -32.11
N GLU A 70 5.74 -45.26 -33.18
CA GLU A 70 4.29 -45.45 -33.06
C GLU A 70 3.94 -46.81 -32.42
N GLN A 71 4.66 -47.88 -32.76
CA GLN A 71 4.52 -49.18 -32.10
C GLN A 71 4.88 -49.11 -30.61
N SER A 72 5.94 -48.38 -30.25
CA SER A 72 6.35 -48.20 -28.86
C SER A 72 5.29 -47.48 -28.03
N LEU A 73 4.73 -46.39 -28.58
CA LEU A 73 3.65 -45.63 -27.93
C LEU A 73 2.38 -46.49 -27.77
N ASN A 74 2.02 -47.27 -28.80
CA ASN A 74 0.88 -48.18 -28.72
C ASN A 74 1.06 -49.28 -27.66
N GLU A 75 2.26 -49.84 -27.52
CA GLU A 75 2.52 -50.83 -26.48
C GLU A 75 2.41 -50.24 -25.07
N ILE A 76 2.95 -49.04 -24.83
CA ILE A 76 2.80 -48.35 -23.53
C ILE A 76 1.32 -48.04 -23.26
N TRP A 77 0.63 -47.51 -24.27
CA TRP A 77 -0.79 -47.23 -24.26
C TRP A 77 -1.60 -48.46 -23.87
N GLN A 78 -1.27 -49.65 -24.39
CA GLN A 78 -1.93 -50.92 -24.06
C GLN A 78 -1.53 -51.50 -22.70
N ARG A 79 -0.25 -51.37 -22.33
CA ARG A 79 0.33 -51.91 -21.08
C ARG A 79 -0.21 -51.23 -19.82
N HIS A 80 -0.38 -49.91 -19.86
CA HIS A 80 -0.85 -49.10 -18.74
C HIS A 80 -2.32 -48.70 -18.94
N SER A 81 -3.23 -49.38 -18.24
CA SER A 81 -4.68 -49.16 -18.38
C SER A 81 -5.11 -47.71 -18.05
N ILE A 82 -4.36 -47.01 -17.20
CA ILE A 82 -4.66 -45.63 -16.80
C ILE A 82 -4.69 -44.66 -17.98
N LEU A 83 -3.87 -44.89 -19.01
CA LEU A 83 -3.83 -44.05 -20.21
C LEU A 83 -5.12 -44.16 -21.03
N ARG A 84 -5.86 -45.27 -20.87
CA ARG A 84 -7.16 -45.54 -21.50
C ARG A 84 -8.34 -45.33 -20.55
N THR A 85 -8.11 -44.71 -19.40
CA THR A 85 -9.13 -44.52 -18.38
C THR A 85 -9.83 -43.17 -18.56
N ILE A 86 -11.15 -43.21 -18.52
CA ILE A 86 -12.05 -42.05 -18.45
C ILE A 86 -12.72 -41.98 -17.07
N PHE A 87 -13.29 -40.81 -16.75
CA PHE A 87 -13.80 -40.46 -15.43
C PHE A 87 -15.27 -39.96 -15.45
N PRO A 88 -16.23 -40.77 -15.95
CA PRO A 88 -17.63 -40.39 -15.94
C PRO A 88 -18.22 -40.35 -14.52
N SER A 89 -19.30 -39.57 -14.36
CA SER A 89 -20.17 -39.66 -13.19
C SER A 89 -21.13 -40.85 -13.31
N VAL A 90 -21.05 -41.79 -12.37
CA VAL A 90 -21.95 -42.96 -12.27
C VAL A 90 -22.71 -42.86 -10.96
N ASP A 91 -24.05 -42.83 -11.01
CA ASP A 91 -24.92 -42.63 -9.84
C ASP A 91 -24.58 -41.39 -8.99
N GLY A 92 -24.07 -40.33 -9.64
CA GLY A 92 -23.68 -39.09 -8.99
C GLY A 92 -22.34 -39.16 -8.24
N GLN A 93 -21.52 -40.19 -8.49
CA GLN A 93 -20.16 -40.33 -7.97
C GLN A 93 -19.17 -40.52 -9.12
N PRO A 94 -17.97 -39.91 -9.06
CA PRO A 94 -16.97 -40.12 -10.10
C PRO A 94 -16.44 -41.56 -10.07
N SER A 95 -16.26 -42.15 -11.24
CA SER A 95 -15.80 -43.53 -11.42
C SER A 95 -14.69 -43.63 -12.47
N GLN A 96 -13.71 -44.50 -12.26
CA GLN A 96 -12.70 -44.87 -13.26
C GLN A 96 -13.26 -45.97 -14.16
N VAL A 97 -13.28 -45.73 -15.47
CA VAL A 97 -13.68 -46.71 -16.49
C VAL A 97 -12.57 -46.84 -17.52
N VAL A 98 -12.02 -48.06 -17.66
CA VAL A 98 -10.98 -48.36 -18.64
C VAL A 98 -11.65 -48.70 -19.98
N LEU A 99 -11.25 -48.01 -21.06
CA LEU A 99 -11.76 -48.28 -22.40
C LEU A 99 -11.05 -49.49 -23.03
N GLU A 100 -11.85 -50.43 -23.55
CA GLU A 100 -11.39 -51.57 -24.35
C GLU A 100 -11.25 -51.18 -25.83
N ASP A 101 -10.29 -51.79 -26.54
CA ASP A 101 -10.11 -51.69 -28.00
C ASP A 101 -9.93 -50.27 -28.60
N VAL A 102 -9.39 -49.31 -27.84
CA VAL A 102 -9.01 -47.99 -28.38
C VAL A 102 -7.59 -48.05 -28.96
N ASN A 103 -7.48 -47.83 -30.28
CA ASN A 103 -6.19 -47.70 -30.96
C ASN A 103 -5.66 -46.28 -30.86
N PHE A 104 -4.36 -46.14 -30.56
CA PHE A 104 -3.66 -44.86 -30.56
C PHE A 104 -2.97 -44.64 -31.91
N THR A 105 -3.05 -43.42 -32.44
CA THR A 105 -2.42 -43.02 -33.71
C THR A 105 -1.52 -41.82 -33.49
N LEU A 106 -0.28 -41.90 -33.96
CA LEU A 106 0.67 -40.79 -33.86
C LEU A 106 0.39 -39.77 -34.98
N SER A 107 -0.01 -38.54 -34.61
CA SER A 107 -0.22 -37.47 -35.59
C SER A 107 1.10 -36.97 -36.14
N LEU A 108 1.25 -36.94 -37.47
CA LEU A 108 2.46 -36.50 -38.17
C LEU A 108 2.21 -35.13 -38.82
N ILE A 109 3.03 -34.14 -38.50
CA ILE A 109 2.98 -32.80 -39.09
C ILE A 109 4.31 -32.54 -39.81
N ASP A 110 4.26 -32.36 -41.13
CA ASP A 110 5.45 -32.07 -41.92
C ASP A 110 5.71 -30.55 -41.99
N LEU A 111 6.83 -30.11 -41.43
CA LEU A 111 7.28 -28.72 -41.40
C LEU A 111 8.56 -28.52 -42.22
N LYS A 112 8.96 -29.48 -43.05
CA LYS A 112 10.23 -29.41 -43.83
C LYS A 112 10.28 -28.22 -44.77
N GLU A 113 9.14 -27.83 -45.34
CA GLU A 113 9.00 -26.73 -46.31
C GLU A 113 8.93 -25.34 -45.64
N ILE A 114 8.82 -25.27 -44.29
CA ILE A 114 8.89 -24.00 -43.57
C ILE A 114 10.33 -23.48 -43.61
N PRO A 115 10.59 -22.19 -43.88
CA PRO A 115 11.95 -21.63 -43.81
C PRO A 115 12.55 -21.82 -42.42
N ASP A 116 13.86 -22.14 -42.35
CA ASP A 116 14.52 -22.45 -41.07
C ASP A 116 14.37 -21.34 -40.01
N LEU A 117 14.32 -20.06 -40.43
CA LEU A 117 14.09 -18.91 -39.53
C LEU A 117 12.75 -18.97 -38.77
N HIS A 118 11.73 -19.64 -39.34
CA HIS A 118 10.38 -19.73 -38.75
C HIS A 118 10.10 -21.09 -38.10
N LYS A 119 11.01 -22.07 -38.20
CA LYS A 119 10.80 -23.42 -37.67
C LYS A 119 10.64 -23.44 -36.16
N GLU A 120 11.51 -22.76 -35.42
CA GLU A 120 11.44 -22.72 -33.95
C GLU A 120 10.16 -22.03 -33.45
N ALA A 121 9.79 -20.88 -34.04
CA ALA A 121 8.54 -20.21 -33.73
C ALA A 121 7.30 -21.09 -34.04
N SER A 122 7.39 -21.93 -35.08
CA SER A 122 6.34 -22.90 -35.40
C SER A 122 6.27 -24.01 -34.37
N VAL A 123 7.40 -24.55 -33.92
CA VAL A 123 7.47 -25.56 -32.85
C VAL A 123 6.85 -25.01 -31.57
N GLU A 124 7.21 -23.79 -31.18
CA GLU A 124 6.66 -23.11 -30.00
C GLU A 124 5.15 -22.91 -30.12
N SER A 125 4.67 -22.44 -31.28
CA SER A 125 3.23 -22.26 -31.54
C SER A 125 2.46 -23.58 -31.42
N PHE A 126 2.95 -24.66 -32.01
CA PHE A 126 2.31 -25.98 -31.90
C PHE A 126 2.35 -26.54 -30.47
N ALA A 127 3.44 -26.30 -29.74
CA ALA A 127 3.55 -26.72 -28.34
C ALA A 127 2.56 -25.97 -27.44
N ILE A 128 2.39 -24.66 -27.65
CA ILE A 128 1.41 -23.83 -26.93
C ILE A 128 -0.01 -24.26 -27.29
N GLU A 129 -0.32 -24.44 -28.58
CA GLU A 129 -1.63 -24.93 -29.05
C GLU A 129 -1.97 -26.27 -28.38
N GLU A 130 -1.02 -27.21 -28.40
CA GLU A 130 -1.18 -28.53 -27.81
C GLU A 130 -1.33 -28.48 -26.27
N ALA A 131 -0.65 -27.55 -25.59
CA ALA A 131 -0.78 -27.34 -24.15
C ALA A 131 -2.12 -26.69 -23.77
N GLN A 132 -2.67 -25.82 -24.63
CA GLN A 132 -3.92 -25.08 -24.39
C GLN A 132 -5.18 -25.80 -24.90
N GLN A 133 -5.03 -26.92 -25.62
CA GLN A 133 -6.17 -27.72 -26.03
C GLN A 133 -6.72 -28.50 -24.82
N THR A 134 -8.00 -28.27 -24.48
CA THR A 134 -8.68 -28.91 -23.33
C THR A 134 -8.80 -30.43 -23.48
N PHE A 135 -9.00 -31.12 -22.36
CA PHE A 135 -9.39 -32.54 -22.31
C PHE A 135 -10.80 -32.66 -21.75
N ASP A 136 -11.55 -33.65 -22.22
CA ASP A 136 -12.83 -34.05 -21.64
C ASP A 136 -12.60 -35.32 -20.80
N LEU A 137 -12.72 -35.19 -19.47
CA LEU A 137 -12.46 -36.30 -18.56
C LEU A 137 -13.47 -37.44 -18.68
N GLU A 138 -14.70 -37.19 -19.14
CA GLU A 138 -15.73 -38.21 -19.29
C GLU A 138 -15.59 -39.00 -20.59
N GLN A 139 -15.10 -38.38 -21.66
CA GLN A 139 -15.02 -38.99 -22.99
C GLN A 139 -13.62 -39.49 -23.36
N GLY A 140 -12.56 -38.80 -22.93
CA GLY A 140 -11.18 -39.10 -23.31
C GLY A 140 -10.91 -39.07 -24.83
N PRO A 141 -9.76 -39.58 -25.29
CA PRO A 141 -8.62 -40.05 -24.50
C PRO A 141 -7.86 -38.91 -23.81
N LEU A 142 -7.24 -39.20 -22.66
CA LEU A 142 -6.55 -38.21 -21.82
C LEU A 142 -5.04 -38.13 -22.06
N PHE A 143 -4.64 -38.52 -23.28
CA PHE A 143 -3.27 -38.52 -23.78
C PHE A 143 -3.29 -38.23 -25.28
N ARG A 144 -2.40 -37.32 -25.70
CA ARG A 144 -2.20 -36.93 -27.09
C ARG A 144 -0.71 -36.96 -27.42
N ALA A 145 -0.38 -37.32 -28.66
CA ALA A 145 0.97 -37.11 -29.18
C ALA A 145 0.95 -36.59 -30.61
N ARG A 146 1.86 -35.65 -30.89
CA ARG A 146 2.14 -35.16 -32.25
C ARG A 146 3.64 -35.22 -32.52
N LEU A 147 4.03 -35.60 -33.72
CA LEU A 147 5.42 -35.55 -34.18
C LEU A 147 5.55 -34.52 -35.30
N LEU A 148 6.31 -33.46 -35.02
CA LEU A 148 6.67 -32.41 -35.97
C LEU A 148 7.94 -32.82 -36.71
N CYS A 149 7.88 -32.91 -38.03
CA CYS A 149 9.03 -33.27 -38.86
C CYS A 149 9.68 -32.00 -39.43
N LEU A 150 10.81 -31.57 -38.87
CA LEU A 150 11.50 -30.32 -39.23
C LEU A 150 12.49 -30.52 -40.39
N LYS A 151 13.20 -31.65 -40.38
CA LYS A 151 14.18 -32.09 -41.39
C LYS A 151 14.19 -33.62 -41.45
N ALA A 152 14.97 -34.20 -42.36
CA ALA A 152 15.15 -35.66 -42.43
C ALA A 152 15.73 -36.29 -41.15
N THR A 153 16.50 -35.52 -40.37
CA THR A 153 17.17 -35.97 -39.14
C THR A 153 16.80 -35.16 -37.91
N GLU A 154 15.75 -34.35 -37.98
CA GLU A 154 15.36 -33.44 -36.89
C GLU A 154 13.84 -33.42 -36.79
N HIS A 155 13.34 -33.78 -35.61
CA HIS A 155 11.92 -33.91 -35.30
C HIS A 155 11.65 -33.37 -33.89
N VAL A 156 10.40 -33.02 -33.61
CA VAL A 156 9.94 -32.65 -32.27
C VAL A 156 8.73 -33.50 -31.91
N LEU A 157 8.79 -34.21 -30.79
CA LEU A 157 7.69 -34.98 -30.23
C LEU A 157 6.99 -34.16 -29.15
N LEU A 158 5.72 -33.85 -29.38
CA LEU A 158 4.81 -33.26 -28.40
C LEU A 158 4.03 -34.39 -27.73
N LEU A 159 4.09 -34.48 -26.40
CA LEU A 159 3.31 -35.41 -25.58
C LEU A 159 2.52 -34.59 -24.56
N THR A 160 1.19 -34.72 -24.56
CA THR A 160 0.35 -34.01 -23.61
C THR A 160 -0.61 -34.97 -22.95
N MET A 161 -0.60 -35.01 -21.62
CA MET A 161 -1.48 -35.82 -20.79
C MET A 161 -2.27 -34.91 -19.87
N HIS A 162 -3.48 -35.31 -19.47
CA HIS A 162 -4.12 -34.67 -18.32
C HIS A 162 -3.49 -35.19 -17.01
N HIS A 163 -3.24 -34.32 -16.04
CA HIS A 163 -2.60 -34.67 -14.77
C HIS A 163 -3.39 -35.72 -13.96
N ILE A 164 -4.67 -35.97 -14.27
CA ILE A 164 -5.48 -37.02 -13.61
C ILE A 164 -5.03 -38.46 -13.91
N VAL A 165 -4.36 -38.69 -15.05
CA VAL A 165 -3.86 -40.01 -15.47
C VAL A 165 -2.34 -40.14 -15.36
N TYR A 166 -1.65 -39.08 -14.94
CA TYR A 166 -0.21 -38.94 -15.11
C TYR A 166 0.42 -38.03 -14.04
N ASP A 167 1.70 -38.23 -13.71
CA ASP A 167 2.45 -37.34 -12.81
C ASP A 167 3.90 -37.16 -13.27
N GLY A 168 4.64 -36.27 -12.60
CA GLY A 168 6.04 -35.96 -12.97
C GLY A 168 6.96 -37.18 -12.97
N TRP A 169 6.77 -38.11 -12.03
CA TRP A 169 7.55 -39.35 -11.96
C TRP A 169 7.24 -40.29 -13.13
N SER A 170 5.99 -40.29 -13.60
CA SER A 170 5.55 -41.10 -14.74
C SER A 170 6.32 -40.77 -16.03
N TYR A 171 6.87 -39.56 -16.20
CA TYR A 171 7.73 -39.23 -17.35
C TYR A 171 8.95 -40.13 -17.45
N SER A 172 9.68 -40.33 -16.37
CA SER A 172 10.89 -41.16 -16.39
C SER A 172 10.56 -42.61 -16.77
N ILE A 173 9.46 -43.15 -16.21
CA ILE A 173 8.98 -44.51 -16.52
C ILE A 173 8.58 -44.62 -18.00
N PHE A 174 7.78 -43.67 -18.49
CA PHE A 174 7.30 -43.65 -19.86
C PHE A 174 8.46 -43.64 -20.87
N PHE A 175 9.46 -42.80 -20.66
CA PHE A 175 10.61 -42.72 -21.56
C PHE A 175 11.54 -43.93 -21.47
N GLU A 176 11.72 -44.51 -20.29
CA GLU A 176 12.51 -45.74 -20.13
C GLU A 176 11.86 -46.94 -20.85
N GLU A 177 10.52 -47.08 -20.73
CA GLU A 177 9.78 -48.10 -21.47
C GLU A 177 9.80 -47.81 -22.98
N MET A 178 9.58 -46.55 -23.40
CA MET A 178 9.62 -46.15 -24.81
C MET A 178 10.98 -46.45 -25.42
N ALA A 179 12.08 -46.13 -24.73
CA ALA A 179 13.43 -46.37 -25.20
C ALA A 179 13.71 -47.86 -25.46
N THR A 180 13.26 -48.70 -24.53
CA THR A 180 13.40 -50.15 -24.60
C THR A 180 12.57 -50.72 -25.76
N LEU A 181 11.33 -50.30 -25.89
CA LEU A 181 10.41 -50.75 -26.95
C LEU A 181 10.88 -50.29 -28.33
N TYR A 182 11.28 -49.03 -28.46
CA TYR A 182 11.79 -48.47 -29.72
C TYR A 182 13.00 -49.24 -30.23
N SER A 183 13.95 -49.52 -29.33
CA SER A 183 15.14 -50.30 -29.65
C SER A 183 14.82 -51.72 -30.13
N ASN A 184 13.82 -52.37 -29.53
CA ASN A 184 13.36 -53.70 -29.92
C ASN A 184 12.66 -53.69 -31.28
N PHE A 185 11.75 -52.74 -31.50
CA PHE A 185 11.01 -52.62 -32.76
C PHE A 185 11.90 -52.23 -33.94
N CYS A 186 12.95 -51.43 -33.71
CA CYS A 186 13.95 -51.12 -34.74
C CYS A 186 14.66 -52.35 -35.31
N VAL A 187 14.77 -53.43 -34.53
CA VAL A 187 15.39 -54.70 -34.94
C VAL A 187 14.36 -55.83 -35.15
N GLY A 188 13.07 -55.51 -35.20
CA GLY A 188 11.98 -56.46 -35.44
C GLY A 188 11.74 -57.47 -34.32
N LYS A 189 12.12 -57.18 -33.07
CA LYS A 189 11.80 -58.02 -31.90
C LYS A 189 10.37 -57.74 -31.42
N SER A 190 9.67 -58.79 -31.00
CA SER A 190 8.35 -58.69 -30.37
C SER A 190 8.42 -58.03 -28.98
N PRO A 191 7.34 -57.36 -28.53
CA PRO A 191 7.30 -56.73 -27.21
C PRO A 191 7.38 -57.76 -26.07
N PRO A 192 7.83 -57.35 -24.87
CA PRO A 192 7.88 -58.23 -23.70
C PRO A 192 6.48 -58.71 -23.28
N SER A 193 6.33 -60.04 -23.15
CA SER A 193 5.05 -60.75 -22.96
C SER A 193 4.38 -60.63 -21.55
N LYS A 194 4.93 -59.87 -20.60
CA LYS A 194 4.41 -59.86 -19.21
C LYS A 194 3.57 -58.62 -18.93
N SER A 195 2.29 -58.80 -18.64
CA SER A 195 1.43 -57.77 -18.05
C SER A 195 2.02 -57.24 -16.73
N LEU A 196 1.76 -55.97 -16.40
CA LEU A 196 2.11 -55.43 -15.09
C LEU A 196 1.44 -56.25 -13.99
N PRO A 197 2.10 -56.47 -12.83
CA PRO A 197 1.53 -57.25 -11.74
C PRO A 197 0.30 -56.57 -11.12
N ILE A 198 0.23 -55.24 -11.21
CA ILE A 198 -0.89 -54.40 -10.77
C ILE A 198 -1.11 -53.25 -11.74
N GLN A 199 -2.29 -52.67 -11.71
CA GLN A 199 -2.69 -51.46 -12.45
C GLN A 199 -2.99 -50.31 -11.47
N TYR A 200 -3.08 -49.08 -11.97
CA TYR A 200 -3.38 -47.91 -11.14
C TYR A 200 -4.74 -48.02 -10.43
N THR A 201 -5.74 -48.64 -11.07
CA THR A 201 -7.05 -48.91 -10.47
C THR A 201 -6.95 -49.77 -9.21
N ASP A 202 -6.04 -50.76 -9.19
CA ASP A 202 -5.77 -51.59 -8.01
C ASP A 202 -5.20 -50.74 -6.86
N TYR A 203 -4.31 -49.79 -7.17
CA TYR A 203 -3.76 -48.84 -6.20
C TYR A 203 -4.86 -47.92 -5.63
N ALA A 204 -5.75 -47.40 -6.46
CA ALA A 204 -6.85 -46.53 -6.01
C ALA A 204 -7.78 -47.26 -5.03
N ILE A 205 -8.14 -48.51 -5.33
CA ILE A 205 -8.93 -49.36 -4.43
C ILE A 205 -8.20 -49.60 -3.11
N TRP A 206 -6.93 -49.99 -3.18
CA TRP A 206 -6.10 -50.22 -2.00
C TRP A 206 -6.01 -48.97 -1.12
N GLN A 207 -5.76 -47.79 -1.72
CA GLN A 207 -5.63 -46.53 -1.00
C GLN A 207 -6.91 -46.21 -0.22
N ARG A 208 -8.08 -46.36 -0.86
CA ARG A 208 -9.39 -46.14 -0.22
C ARG A 208 -9.66 -47.10 0.94
N GLN A 209 -9.22 -48.35 0.83
CA GLN A 209 -9.42 -49.37 1.88
C GLN A 209 -8.41 -49.25 3.02
N TRP A 210 -7.19 -48.79 2.74
CA TRP A 210 -6.14 -48.68 3.75
C TRP A 210 -6.26 -47.37 4.55
N LEU A 211 -6.55 -46.25 3.88
CA LEU A 211 -6.64 -44.93 4.51
C LEU A 211 -8.03 -44.66 5.11
N GLN A 212 -8.39 -45.43 6.12
CA GLN A 212 -9.64 -45.29 6.88
C GLN A 212 -9.44 -45.64 8.36
N GLY A 213 -10.45 -45.36 9.19
CA GLY A 213 -10.43 -45.70 10.62
C GLY A 213 -9.26 -45.04 11.37
N GLU A 214 -8.53 -45.83 12.15
CA GLU A 214 -7.42 -45.33 13.00
C GLU A 214 -6.24 -44.75 12.19
N VAL A 215 -5.97 -45.29 10.99
CA VAL A 215 -4.88 -44.79 10.13
C VAL A 215 -5.18 -43.36 9.67
N LEU A 216 -6.39 -43.14 9.11
CA LEU A 216 -6.84 -41.81 8.70
C LEU A 216 -6.87 -40.84 9.87
N LYS A 217 -7.35 -41.28 11.04
CA LYS A 217 -7.39 -40.44 12.24
C LYS A 217 -5.98 -40.01 12.68
N SER A 218 -5.02 -40.94 12.76
CA SER A 218 -3.64 -40.61 13.15
C SER A 218 -2.99 -39.61 12.20
N GLN A 219 -3.23 -39.77 10.89
CA GLN A 219 -2.76 -38.85 9.86
C GLN A 219 -3.38 -37.45 10.04
N LEU A 220 -4.71 -37.38 10.24
CA LEU A 220 -5.44 -36.13 10.43
C LEU A 220 -5.07 -35.41 11.73
N ASP A 221 -4.89 -36.13 12.83
CA ASP A 221 -4.59 -35.53 14.15
C ASP A 221 -3.28 -34.73 14.10
N TYR A 222 -2.24 -35.26 13.43
CA TYR A 222 -0.98 -34.54 13.21
C TYR A 222 -1.21 -33.25 12.41
N TRP A 223 -1.89 -33.32 11.26
CA TRP A 223 -2.07 -32.14 10.41
C TRP A 223 -2.99 -31.09 11.04
N LYS A 224 -4.01 -31.50 11.81
CA LYS A 224 -4.85 -30.59 12.61
C LYS A 224 -4.06 -29.90 13.73
N GLN A 225 -3.06 -30.58 14.29
CA GLN A 225 -2.13 -29.96 15.24
C GLN A 225 -1.19 -28.97 14.52
N GLN A 226 -0.56 -29.39 13.42
CA GLN A 226 0.42 -28.58 12.68
C GLN A 226 -0.20 -27.35 12.01
N LEU A 227 -1.41 -27.48 11.47
CA LEU A 227 -2.17 -26.42 10.80
C LEU A 227 -3.30 -25.89 11.68
N GLY A 228 -3.24 -26.11 12.99
CA GLY A 228 -4.22 -25.60 13.94
C GLY A 228 -4.11 -24.09 14.17
N GLY A 229 -5.15 -23.50 14.76
CA GLY A 229 -5.22 -22.05 15.00
C GLY A 229 -5.54 -21.25 13.74
N SER A 230 -5.22 -19.95 13.74
CA SER A 230 -5.40 -19.11 12.55
C SER A 230 -4.39 -19.53 11.48
N LEU A 231 -4.87 -19.80 10.28
CA LEU A 231 -4.02 -20.07 9.13
C LEU A 231 -3.52 -18.73 8.57
N PRO A 232 -2.20 -18.50 8.48
CA PRO A 232 -1.68 -17.29 7.86
C PRO A 232 -1.97 -17.31 6.36
N VAL A 233 -2.44 -16.18 5.85
CA VAL A 233 -2.52 -15.93 4.41
C VAL A 233 -1.32 -15.08 4.05
N LEU A 234 -0.49 -15.54 3.12
CA LEU A 234 0.71 -14.82 2.70
C LEU A 234 0.30 -13.53 1.94
N GLN A 235 0.90 -12.41 2.32
CA GLN A 235 0.71 -11.09 1.75
C GLN A 235 2.07 -10.60 1.22
N LEU A 236 2.39 -11.01 0.00
CA LEU A 236 3.54 -10.45 -0.71
C LEU A 236 3.18 -9.06 -1.27
N PRO A 237 4.15 -8.14 -1.35
CA PRO A 237 3.94 -6.89 -2.04
C PRO A 237 3.78 -7.14 -3.54
N THR A 238 2.56 -6.90 -4.04
CA THR A 238 2.22 -7.05 -5.46
C THR A 238 2.36 -5.73 -6.21
N ASP A 239 2.57 -5.81 -7.51
CA ASP A 239 2.60 -4.67 -8.43
C ASP A 239 1.18 -4.25 -8.85
N TYR A 240 0.27 -5.23 -8.90
CA TYR A 240 -1.13 -5.08 -9.26
C TYR A 240 -2.06 -5.52 -8.13
N PRO A 241 -3.26 -4.92 -8.03
CA PRO A 241 -4.26 -5.40 -7.09
C PRO A 241 -4.73 -6.80 -7.47
N ARG A 242 -4.92 -7.67 -6.48
CA ARG A 242 -5.44 -9.02 -6.71
C ARG A 242 -6.89 -8.97 -7.19
N GLU A 243 -7.19 -9.74 -8.24
CA GLU A 243 -8.56 -9.94 -8.73
C GLU A 243 -9.41 -10.81 -7.79
N LEU A 244 -10.73 -10.73 -7.88
CA LEU A 244 -11.64 -11.50 -7.02
C LEU A 244 -11.66 -13.00 -7.34
N VAL A 245 -11.22 -13.38 -8.53
CA VAL A 245 -11.17 -14.77 -9.03
C VAL A 245 -9.83 -14.97 -9.72
N GLN A 246 -9.18 -16.11 -9.46
CA GLN A 246 -7.89 -16.44 -10.06
C GLN A 246 -8.04 -16.79 -11.55
N THR A 247 -7.21 -16.20 -12.44
CA THR A 247 -7.25 -16.46 -13.90
C THR A 247 -6.20 -17.49 -14.38
N TYR A 248 -5.30 -17.91 -13.48
CA TYR A 248 -4.17 -18.80 -13.74
C TYR A 248 -3.16 -18.32 -14.79
N GLN A 249 -3.20 -17.04 -15.20
CA GLN A 249 -2.17 -16.49 -16.09
C GLN A 249 -0.82 -16.44 -15.40
N GLY A 250 0.22 -16.91 -16.11
CA GLY A 250 1.55 -17.00 -15.54
C GLY A 250 2.67 -16.76 -16.53
N ALA A 251 3.82 -16.47 -15.96
CA ALA A 251 5.09 -16.40 -16.68
C ALA A 251 6.19 -17.05 -15.84
N TYR A 252 7.36 -17.22 -16.44
CA TYR A 252 8.50 -17.87 -15.81
C TYR A 252 9.74 -16.99 -15.88
N GLN A 253 10.46 -16.92 -14.76
CA GLN A 253 11.75 -16.24 -14.66
C GLN A 253 12.83 -17.25 -14.28
N SER A 254 13.83 -17.42 -15.14
CA SER A 254 14.92 -18.35 -14.90
C SER A 254 15.84 -17.92 -13.76
N LEU A 255 16.42 -18.92 -13.11
CA LEU A 255 17.40 -18.83 -12.03
C LEU A 255 18.48 -19.90 -12.25
N GLU A 256 19.74 -19.49 -12.18
CA GLU A 256 20.89 -20.37 -12.24
C GLU A 256 21.81 -20.09 -11.06
N LEU A 257 22.21 -21.14 -10.35
CA LEU A 257 23.21 -21.08 -9.27
C LEU A 257 24.48 -21.75 -9.76
N SER A 258 25.62 -21.10 -9.53
CA SER A 258 26.91 -21.65 -9.92
C SER A 258 27.19 -23.00 -9.25
N LEU A 259 28.01 -23.82 -9.90
CA LEU A 259 28.48 -25.07 -9.30
C LEU A 259 29.17 -24.82 -7.96
N GLU A 260 29.94 -23.74 -7.83
CA GLU A 260 30.63 -23.37 -6.58
C GLU A 260 29.64 -23.12 -5.44
N LEU A 261 28.61 -22.29 -5.68
CA LEU A 261 27.60 -22.01 -4.67
C LEU A 261 26.79 -23.27 -4.34
N THR A 262 26.49 -24.09 -5.34
CA THR A 262 25.79 -25.37 -5.17
C THR A 262 26.55 -26.32 -4.25
N GLU A 263 27.86 -26.51 -4.49
CA GLU A 263 28.69 -27.37 -3.65
C GLU A 263 28.85 -26.81 -2.23
N ALA A 264 28.92 -25.49 -2.07
CA ALA A 264 28.95 -24.87 -0.75
C ALA A 264 27.64 -25.06 0.04
N LEU A 265 26.48 -24.96 -0.63
CA LEU A 265 25.17 -25.26 -0.05
C LEU A 265 25.05 -26.74 0.35
N LYS A 266 25.58 -27.67 -0.46
CA LYS A 266 25.65 -29.10 -0.12
C LYS A 266 26.54 -29.34 1.10
N ALA A 267 27.70 -28.70 1.16
CA ALA A 267 28.61 -28.82 2.30
C ALA A 267 27.94 -28.33 3.60
N LEU A 268 27.24 -27.19 3.56
CA LEU A 268 26.43 -26.70 4.68
C LEU A 268 25.34 -27.70 5.08
N SER A 269 24.61 -28.23 4.09
CA SER A 269 23.54 -29.20 4.33
C SER A 269 24.08 -30.46 5.02
N GLN A 270 25.23 -30.96 4.56
CA GLN A 270 25.90 -32.11 5.15
C GLN A 270 26.38 -31.82 6.58
N GLN A 271 26.93 -30.63 6.85
CA GLN A 271 27.41 -30.23 8.17
C GLN A 271 26.26 -30.18 9.19
N GLU A 272 25.08 -29.69 8.80
CA GLU A 272 23.91 -29.58 9.68
C GLU A 272 23.04 -30.86 9.69
N GLY A 273 23.43 -31.88 8.92
CA GLY A 273 22.71 -33.16 8.84
C GLY A 273 21.32 -33.02 8.22
N VAL A 274 21.16 -32.11 7.26
CA VAL A 274 19.93 -31.84 6.51
C VAL A 274 20.12 -32.16 5.03
N THR A 275 19.01 -32.25 4.29
CA THR A 275 19.05 -32.38 2.83
C THR A 275 19.21 -31.02 2.17
N LEU A 276 19.74 -30.98 0.94
CA LEU A 276 19.80 -29.75 0.14
C LEU A 276 18.41 -29.13 -0.06
N PHE A 277 17.36 -29.96 -0.20
CA PHE A 277 15.96 -29.53 -0.21
C PHE A 277 15.60 -28.69 1.01
N MET A 278 15.89 -29.18 2.23
CA MET A 278 15.60 -28.47 3.48
C MET A 278 16.34 -27.13 3.56
N THR A 279 17.58 -27.09 3.06
CA THR A 279 18.37 -25.85 3.01
C THR A 279 17.77 -24.81 2.09
N LEU A 280 17.39 -25.20 0.87
CA LEU A 280 16.77 -24.31 -0.10
C LEU A 280 15.35 -23.88 0.34
N LEU A 281 14.58 -24.77 0.96
CA LEU A 281 13.27 -24.45 1.54
C LEU A 281 13.40 -23.41 2.66
N ALA A 282 14.35 -23.58 3.58
CA ALA A 282 14.61 -22.60 4.65
C ALA A 282 15.04 -21.23 4.09
N ALA A 283 15.87 -21.23 3.04
CA ALA A 283 16.26 -20.00 2.34
C ALA A 283 15.05 -19.33 1.67
N PHE A 284 14.17 -20.10 1.02
CA PHE A 284 12.97 -19.57 0.39
C PHE A 284 11.99 -19.00 1.42
N GLN A 285 11.78 -19.70 2.54
CA GLN A 285 10.99 -19.18 3.67
C GLN A 285 11.59 -17.89 4.25
N THR A 286 12.91 -17.78 4.31
CA THR A 286 13.59 -16.55 4.72
C THR A 286 13.33 -15.41 3.73
N LEU A 287 13.40 -15.66 2.42
CA LEU A 287 13.06 -14.67 1.40
C LEU A 287 11.62 -14.16 1.57
N LEU A 288 10.66 -15.07 1.72
CA LEU A 288 9.25 -14.74 1.90
C LEU A 288 9.00 -13.92 3.19
N TYR A 289 9.68 -14.28 4.29
CA TYR A 289 9.67 -13.52 5.54
C TYR A 289 10.15 -12.08 5.33
N ARG A 290 11.25 -11.88 4.61
CA ARG A 290 11.81 -10.55 4.36
C ARG A 290 10.97 -9.68 3.44
N TYR A 291 10.20 -10.29 2.53
CA TYR A 291 9.31 -9.57 1.61
C TYR A 291 7.95 -9.24 2.22
N SER A 292 7.38 -10.16 3.01
CA SER A 292 6.03 -10.00 3.59
C SER A 292 6.04 -9.39 4.99
N GLY A 293 7.16 -9.48 5.72
CA GLY A 293 7.22 -9.18 7.14
C GLY A 293 6.47 -10.20 8.03
N GLN A 294 5.96 -11.31 7.47
CA GLN A 294 5.16 -12.29 8.20
C GLN A 294 6.04 -13.39 8.81
N GLU A 295 5.89 -13.60 10.10
CA GLU A 295 6.67 -14.58 10.87
C GLU A 295 6.11 -16.01 10.79
N ASP A 296 4.89 -16.22 10.28
CA ASP A 296 4.27 -17.53 10.16
C ASP A 296 3.93 -17.80 8.70
N ILE A 297 4.63 -18.75 8.10
CA ILE A 297 4.63 -18.96 6.65
C ILE A 297 4.30 -20.42 6.35
N ILE A 298 3.37 -20.64 5.42
CA ILE A 298 3.05 -21.97 4.87
C ILE A 298 3.52 -22.03 3.42
N VAL A 299 4.36 -23.03 3.12
CA VAL A 299 4.84 -23.31 1.76
C VAL A 299 4.34 -24.69 1.33
N GLY A 300 3.72 -24.77 0.16
CA GLY A 300 3.37 -26.06 -0.44
C GLY A 300 4.60 -26.76 -0.99
N THR A 301 4.67 -28.08 -0.88
CA THR A 301 5.71 -28.87 -1.56
C THR A 301 5.15 -30.17 -2.11
N PRO A 302 5.41 -30.51 -3.39
CA PRO A 302 4.96 -31.76 -3.96
C PRO A 302 5.84 -32.92 -3.47
N ILE A 303 5.23 -34.09 -3.31
CA ILE A 303 5.92 -35.35 -3.01
C ILE A 303 5.47 -36.44 -3.98
N ALA A 304 6.35 -37.39 -4.28
CA ALA A 304 6.06 -38.43 -5.27
C ALA A 304 4.90 -39.38 -4.89
N GLY A 305 4.63 -39.57 -3.59
CA GLY A 305 3.55 -40.45 -3.10
C GLY A 305 3.73 -41.95 -3.37
N ARG A 306 4.93 -42.37 -3.84
CA ARG A 306 5.28 -43.75 -4.21
C ARG A 306 6.04 -44.45 -3.08
N ASN A 307 5.35 -44.73 -1.98
CA ASN A 307 5.94 -45.34 -0.78
C ASN A 307 5.94 -46.89 -0.82
N GLN A 308 5.51 -47.50 -1.92
CA GLN A 308 5.46 -48.96 -2.13
C GLN A 308 6.22 -49.35 -3.40
N VAL A 309 7.00 -50.43 -3.32
CA VAL A 309 7.84 -50.91 -4.44
C VAL A 309 6.99 -51.27 -5.65
N GLU A 310 5.78 -51.80 -5.41
CA GLU A 310 4.82 -52.18 -6.43
C GLU A 310 4.33 -50.98 -7.27
N THR A 311 4.42 -49.76 -6.73
CA THR A 311 4.01 -48.52 -7.41
C THR A 311 5.14 -47.83 -8.18
N GLU A 312 6.39 -48.23 -8.00
CA GLU A 312 7.56 -47.54 -8.59
C GLU A 312 7.54 -47.51 -10.12
N TRP A 313 6.96 -48.53 -10.76
CA TRP A 313 6.96 -48.71 -12.22
C TRP A 313 5.59 -48.48 -12.87
N LEU A 314 4.64 -47.91 -12.13
CA LEU A 314 3.31 -47.60 -12.66
C LEU A 314 3.23 -46.18 -13.22
N ILE A 315 2.59 -46.03 -14.37
CA ILE A 315 2.10 -44.72 -14.79
C ILE A 315 0.80 -44.42 -14.03
N GLY A 316 0.62 -43.17 -13.59
CA GLY A 316 -0.59 -42.72 -12.90
C GLY A 316 -0.37 -41.49 -12.04
N LEU A 317 -1.42 -41.03 -11.36
CA LEU A 317 -1.37 -39.87 -10.45
C LEU A 317 -1.06 -40.30 -9.02
N PHE A 318 0.21 -40.22 -8.60
CA PHE A 318 0.62 -40.53 -7.22
C PHE A 318 1.03 -39.29 -6.42
N VAL A 319 1.32 -38.18 -7.09
CA VAL A 319 1.78 -36.95 -6.43
C VAL A 319 0.79 -36.52 -5.35
N ASN A 320 1.32 -36.12 -4.20
CA ASN A 320 0.56 -35.46 -3.14
C ASN A 320 1.26 -34.15 -2.77
N THR A 321 0.58 -33.27 -2.03
CA THR A 321 1.11 -31.96 -1.63
C THR A 321 1.11 -31.81 -0.12
N LEU A 322 2.23 -31.38 0.44
CA LEU A 322 2.38 -31.12 1.87
C LEU A 322 2.41 -29.61 2.13
N ALA A 323 1.67 -29.15 3.15
CA ALA A 323 1.65 -27.76 3.57
C ALA A 323 2.65 -27.55 4.73
N ILE A 324 3.86 -27.09 4.41
CA ILE A 324 4.94 -26.91 5.38
C ILE A 324 4.80 -25.55 6.05
N ARG A 325 4.22 -25.54 7.26
CA ARG A 325 4.14 -24.36 8.13
C ARG A 325 5.41 -24.22 8.97
N THR A 326 6.06 -23.07 8.88
CA THR A 326 7.25 -22.72 9.66
C THR A 326 7.03 -21.40 10.40
N ASN A 327 7.44 -21.37 11.66
CA ASN A 327 7.41 -20.17 12.50
C ASN A 327 8.80 -19.54 12.58
N LEU A 328 8.95 -18.33 12.05
CA LEU A 328 10.17 -17.52 12.01
C LEU A 328 10.19 -16.41 13.08
N SER A 329 9.26 -16.43 14.04
CA SER A 329 9.22 -15.49 15.15
C SER A 329 10.51 -15.53 15.97
N ASN A 330 10.83 -14.40 16.61
CA ASN A 330 12.08 -14.18 17.35
C ASN A 330 13.35 -14.16 16.49
N ASN A 331 13.21 -14.06 15.15
CA ASN A 331 14.32 -13.89 14.22
C ASN A 331 15.45 -14.93 14.48
N PRO A 332 15.22 -16.23 14.25
CA PRO A 332 16.22 -17.26 14.54
C PRO A 332 17.50 -17.07 13.69
N THR A 333 18.59 -17.70 14.09
CA THR A 333 19.73 -17.87 13.19
C THR A 333 19.38 -18.83 12.06
N PHE A 334 20.07 -18.75 10.92
CA PHE A 334 19.77 -19.66 9.81
C PHE A 334 19.95 -21.14 10.21
N ARG A 335 20.96 -21.49 11.01
CA ARG A 335 21.11 -22.85 11.57
C ARG A 335 19.92 -23.29 12.43
N GLN A 336 19.38 -22.38 13.26
CA GLN A 336 18.20 -22.68 14.07
C GLN A 336 16.98 -22.93 13.17
N LEU A 337 16.78 -22.10 12.14
CA LEU A 337 15.74 -22.30 11.15
C LEU A 337 15.89 -23.63 10.41
N LEU A 338 17.10 -24.00 9.97
CA LEU A 338 17.37 -25.30 9.34
C LEU A 338 16.97 -26.47 10.23
N SER A 339 17.29 -26.41 11.53
CA SER A 339 16.90 -27.45 12.47
C SER A 339 15.38 -27.57 12.60
N GLN A 340 14.66 -26.44 12.61
CA GLN A 340 13.20 -26.42 12.65
C GLN A 340 12.60 -27.00 11.37
N VAL A 341 13.07 -26.53 10.20
CA VAL A 341 12.62 -27.02 8.89
C VAL A 341 12.88 -28.51 8.75
N ARG A 342 14.04 -29.00 9.21
CA ARG A 342 14.34 -30.44 9.26
C ARG A 342 13.28 -31.20 10.05
N GLN A 343 12.96 -30.74 11.26
CA GLN A 343 11.98 -31.40 12.12
C GLN A 343 10.59 -31.43 11.45
N VAL A 344 10.09 -30.27 11.04
CA VAL A 344 8.76 -30.16 10.40
C VAL A 344 8.68 -31.00 9.14
N THR A 345 9.72 -31.00 8.31
CA THR A 345 9.75 -31.76 7.06
C THR A 345 9.75 -33.28 7.32
N LEU A 346 10.53 -33.77 8.28
CA LEU A 346 10.55 -35.21 8.62
C LEU A 346 9.23 -35.69 9.24
N GLU A 347 8.62 -34.86 10.10
CA GLU A 347 7.31 -35.14 10.67
C GLU A 347 6.22 -35.13 9.58
N ALA A 348 6.26 -34.16 8.65
CA ALA A 348 5.37 -34.11 7.50
C ALA A 348 5.53 -35.33 6.59
N TYR A 349 6.75 -35.78 6.32
CA TYR A 349 7.01 -37.00 5.54
C TYR A 349 6.49 -38.27 6.23
N SER A 350 6.49 -38.32 7.55
CA SER A 350 5.91 -39.44 8.29
C SER A 350 4.37 -39.48 8.19
N HIS A 351 3.75 -38.36 7.83
CA HIS A 351 2.30 -38.18 7.67
C HIS A 351 1.89 -37.80 6.25
N GLN A 352 2.71 -38.18 5.28
CA GLN A 352 2.58 -37.76 3.89
C GLN A 352 1.47 -38.48 3.11
N ASP A 353 0.94 -39.55 3.71
CA ASP A 353 -0.08 -40.40 3.09
C ASP A 353 -1.48 -39.76 3.16
N LEU A 354 -1.68 -38.70 3.96
CA LEU A 354 -2.92 -37.93 3.96
C LEU A 354 -3.03 -37.08 2.68
N PRO A 355 -4.06 -37.28 1.84
CA PRO A 355 -4.30 -36.44 0.68
C PRO A 355 -4.56 -34.99 1.11
N PHE A 356 -3.91 -34.05 0.42
CA PHE A 356 -4.04 -32.61 0.69
C PHE A 356 -5.51 -32.15 0.71
N GLU A 357 -6.37 -32.72 -0.12
CA GLU A 357 -7.76 -32.32 -0.24
C GLU A 357 -8.60 -32.80 0.93
N LYS A 358 -8.28 -34.02 1.41
CA LYS A 358 -8.92 -34.52 2.62
C LYS A 358 -8.54 -33.63 3.80
N LEU A 359 -7.32 -33.10 3.81
CA LEU A 359 -6.90 -32.11 4.79
C LEU A 359 -7.66 -30.78 4.66
N VAL A 360 -7.83 -30.24 3.45
CA VAL A 360 -8.63 -29.03 3.21
C VAL A 360 -10.09 -29.22 3.61
N GLU A 361 -10.70 -30.35 3.25
CA GLU A 361 -12.08 -30.72 3.61
C GLU A 361 -12.27 -30.74 5.14
N GLU A 362 -11.28 -31.27 5.86
CA GLU A 362 -11.33 -31.44 7.31
C GLU A 362 -10.98 -30.15 8.08
N LEU A 363 -10.15 -29.27 7.52
CA LEU A 363 -9.80 -27.97 8.12
C LEU A 363 -10.83 -26.88 7.81
N GLN A 364 -11.57 -27.01 6.70
CA GLN A 364 -12.57 -26.04 6.25
C GLN A 364 -12.07 -24.59 6.31
N PRO A 365 -10.93 -24.25 5.68
CA PRO A 365 -10.46 -22.87 5.63
C PRO A 365 -11.49 -21.96 4.95
N GLU A 366 -11.45 -20.67 5.26
CA GLU A 366 -12.30 -19.68 4.58
C GLU A 366 -12.11 -19.79 3.06
N ARG A 367 -13.23 -19.85 2.32
CA ARG A 367 -13.19 -19.99 0.86
C ARG A 367 -12.93 -18.62 0.23
N ASP A 368 -11.79 -18.50 -0.43
CA ASP A 368 -11.40 -17.34 -1.22
C ASP A 368 -11.10 -17.81 -2.66
N LEU A 369 -11.89 -17.34 -3.63
CA LEU A 369 -11.74 -17.72 -5.05
C LEU A 369 -10.52 -17.07 -5.71
N SER A 370 -9.88 -16.11 -5.05
CA SER A 370 -8.68 -15.42 -5.54
C SER A 370 -7.36 -16.10 -5.14
N ARG A 371 -7.42 -17.17 -4.34
CA ARG A 371 -6.23 -17.81 -3.72
C ARG A 371 -6.37 -19.34 -3.63
N SER A 372 -5.24 -20.03 -3.71
CA SER A 372 -5.16 -21.43 -3.30
C SER A 372 -5.39 -21.59 -1.79
N PRO A 373 -6.12 -22.63 -1.35
CA PRO A 373 -6.33 -22.92 0.07
C PRO A 373 -5.01 -23.30 0.77
N LEU A 374 -4.91 -22.96 2.06
CA LEU A 374 -3.77 -23.22 2.98
C LEU A 374 -2.45 -22.52 2.66
N PHE A 375 -2.05 -22.38 1.40
CA PHE A 375 -0.83 -21.69 1.00
C PHE A 375 -0.93 -21.08 -0.41
N GLN A 376 -0.14 -20.04 -0.65
CA GLN A 376 -0.13 -19.26 -1.88
C GLN A 376 1.16 -19.41 -2.68
N VAL A 377 2.16 -20.11 -2.14
CA VAL A 377 3.47 -20.33 -2.77
C VAL A 377 3.88 -21.79 -2.67
N MET A 378 4.58 -22.27 -3.70
CA MET A 378 5.06 -23.65 -3.77
C MET A 378 6.58 -23.71 -3.96
N PHE A 379 7.22 -24.72 -3.36
CA PHE A 379 8.63 -25.04 -3.54
C PHE A 379 8.79 -26.50 -4.00
N ALA A 380 9.40 -26.67 -5.17
CA ALA A 380 9.72 -27.97 -5.76
C ALA A 380 11.23 -28.10 -6.02
N PHE A 381 11.80 -29.25 -5.68
CA PHE A 381 13.19 -29.56 -5.95
C PHE A 381 13.33 -30.95 -6.57
N HIS A 382 13.81 -31.00 -7.81
CA HIS A 382 13.97 -32.22 -8.59
C HIS A 382 15.40 -32.73 -8.50
N ASN A 383 15.56 -33.96 -8.01
CA ASN A 383 16.85 -34.64 -7.87
C ASN A 383 17.11 -35.71 -8.93
N THR A 384 16.24 -35.80 -9.94
CA THR A 384 16.36 -36.81 -11.01
C THR A 384 17.13 -36.20 -12.20
N PRO A 385 18.19 -36.85 -12.71
CA PRO A 385 18.95 -36.32 -13.84
C PRO A 385 18.08 -36.22 -15.10
N SER A 386 17.97 -35.03 -15.70
CA SER A 386 17.42 -34.86 -17.05
C SER A 386 18.52 -35.10 -18.10
N GLN A 387 18.96 -36.35 -18.24
CA GLN A 387 19.94 -36.71 -19.28
C GLN A 387 19.24 -36.92 -20.63
N PRO A 388 19.91 -36.61 -21.76
CA PRO A 388 19.43 -37.04 -23.07
C PRO A 388 19.25 -38.55 -23.11
N TRP A 389 18.16 -39.03 -23.70
CA TRP A 389 18.01 -40.47 -23.96
C TRP A 389 18.69 -40.82 -25.28
N GLU A 390 19.66 -41.73 -25.21
CA GLU A 390 20.35 -42.25 -26.39
C GLU A 390 19.68 -43.55 -26.86
N LEU A 391 19.17 -43.52 -28.09
CA LEU A 391 18.53 -44.64 -28.77
C LEU A 391 19.35 -45.02 -30.00
N PRO A 392 19.14 -46.22 -30.59
CA PRO A 392 19.80 -46.60 -31.83
C PRO A 392 19.57 -45.57 -32.95
N GLY A 393 20.61 -44.77 -33.24
CA GLY A 393 20.60 -43.76 -34.30
C GLY A 393 19.81 -42.48 -33.99
N LEU A 394 19.42 -42.25 -32.73
CA LEU A 394 18.52 -41.17 -32.33
C LEU A 394 18.83 -40.66 -30.91
N THR A 395 18.98 -39.35 -30.74
CA THR A 395 19.13 -38.69 -29.44
C THR A 395 17.87 -37.90 -29.11
N ILE A 396 17.32 -38.08 -27.91
CA ILE A 396 16.14 -37.36 -27.41
C ILE A 396 16.55 -36.37 -26.33
N THR A 397 16.26 -35.10 -26.53
CA THR A 397 16.51 -34.03 -25.53
C THR A 397 15.21 -33.33 -25.16
N PRO A 398 14.93 -33.11 -23.86
CA PRO A 398 13.79 -32.28 -23.46
C PRO A 398 13.97 -30.84 -23.94
N LEU A 399 12.87 -30.21 -24.34
CA LEU A 399 12.78 -28.76 -24.60
C LEU A 399 11.91 -28.14 -23.51
N GLU A 400 12.45 -27.14 -22.83
CA GLU A 400 11.69 -26.36 -21.83
C GLU A 400 10.77 -25.39 -22.58
N ILE A 401 9.46 -25.61 -22.47
CA ILE A 401 8.43 -24.72 -23.00
C ILE A 401 7.50 -24.37 -21.85
N HIS A 402 7.43 -23.07 -21.52
CA HIS A 402 6.52 -22.57 -20.51
C HIS A 402 5.16 -22.31 -21.15
N ASN A 403 4.11 -22.91 -20.61
CA ASN A 403 2.76 -22.87 -21.15
C ASN A 403 1.95 -21.60 -20.77
N GLY A 404 2.59 -20.63 -20.10
CA GLY A 404 1.99 -19.35 -19.73
C GLY A 404 0.98 -19.44 -18.58
N THR A 405 1.07 -20.46 -17.72
CA THR A 405 0.15 -20.65 -16.59
C THR A 405 0.86 -20.55 -15.24
N ALA A 406 0.14 -20.15 -14.19
CA ALA A 406 0.60 -20.14 -12.81
C ALA A 406 -0.50 -20.59 -11.84
N LYS A 407 -0.26 -21.67 -11.10
CA LYS A 407 -1.23 -22.25 -10.15
C LYS A 407 -1.26 -21.54 -8.80
N PHE A 408 -0.15 -20.91 -8.46
CA PHE A 408 0.10 -20.23 -7.20
C PHE A 408 0.56 -18.80 -7.48
N ASP A 409 0.66 -17.98 -6.44
CA ASP A 409 1.24 -16.64 -6.61
C ASP A 409 2.68 -16.75 -7.11
N LEU A 410 3.45 -17.68 -6.52
CA LEU A 410 4.82 -18.04 -6.93
C LEU A 410 5.06 -19.55 -6.77
N THR A 411 5.72 -20.17 -7.73
CA THR A 411 6.31 -21.52 -7.62
C THR A 411 7.81 -21.44 -7.87
N LEU A 412 8.62 -21.71 -6.85
CA LEU A 412 10.06 -21.88 -7.02
C LEU A 412 10.35 -23.35 -7.37
N ASP A 413 10.76 -23.57 -8.61
CA ASP A 413 11.13 -24.89 -9.14
C ASP A 413 12.64 -24.92 -9.38
N LEU A 414 13.32 -25.90 -8.77
CA LEU A 414 14.77 -26.05 -8.87
C LEU A 414 15.13 -27.50 -9.19
N LYS A 415 16.23 -27.69 -9.91
CA LYS A 415 16.82 -29.01 -10.19
C LYS A 415 18.34 -28.97 -10.09
N GLU A 416 18.92 -30.05 -9.59
CA GLU A 416 20.37 -30.22 -9.58
C GLU A 416 20.86 -30.71 -10.95
N THR A 417 21.89 -30.06 -11.50
CA THR A 417 22.54 -30.44 -12.76
C THR A 417 24.05 -30.56 -12.57
N ALA A 418 24.76 -31.08 -13.57
CA ALA A 418 26.21 -31.15 -13.56
C ALA A 418 26.91 -29.76 -13.51
N GLU A 419 26.20 -28.70 -13.89
CA GLU A 419 26.71 -27.32 -13.94
C GLU A 419 26.37 -26.50 -12.67
N GLY A 420 25.61 -27.10 -11.73
CA GLY A 420 25.02 -26.41 -10.57
C GLY A 420 23.50 -26.59 -10.52
N ILE A 421 22.83 -25.82 -9.67
CA ILE A 421 21.36 -25.82 -9.59
C ILE A 421 20.79 -24.89 -10.67
N LYS A 422 19.81 -25.38 -11.43
CA LYS A 422 19.04 -24.59 -12.40
C LYS A 422 17.56 -24.63 -12.07
N GLY A 423 16.79 -23.68 -12.58
CA GLY A 423 15.36 -23.61 -12.34
C GLY A 423 14.84 -22.20 -12.52
N GLY A 424 13.88 -21.80 -11.69
CA GLY A 424 13.25 -20.49 -11.80
C GLY A 424 12.00 -20.33 -10.94
N ILE A 425 11.39 -19.16 -11.10
CA ILE A 425 10.14 -18.80 -10.45
C ILE A 425 9.08 -18.70 -11.53
N GLU A 426 8.10 -19.60 -11.49
CA GLU A 426 6.79 -19.39 -12.13
C GLU A 426 5.99 -18.42 -11.26
N TYR A 427 5.33 -17.43 -11.85
CA TYR A 427 4.61 -16.39 -11.12
C TYR A 427 3.33 -15.97 -11.82
N ASN A 428 2.36 -15.54 -11.03
CA ASN A 428 1.09 -15.00 -11.53
C ASN A 428 1.28 -13.57 -12.08
N THR A 429 1.01 -13.39 -13.38
CA THR A 429 1.18 -12.10 -14.07
C THR A 429 0.11 -11.07 -13.73
N ASP A 430 -1.01 -11.48 -13.13
CA ASP A 430 -2.03 -10.56 -12.61
C ASP A 430 -1.58 -9.89 -11.31
N LEU A 431 -0.48 -10.36 -10.70
CA LEU A 431 0.03 -9.84 -9.42
C LEU A 431 1.40 -9.16 -9.56
N PHE A 432 2.27 -9.69 -10.42
CA PHE A 432 3.67 -9.29 -10.48
C PHE A 432 4.12 -8.88 -11.88
N GLU A 433 4.91 -7.82 -11.95
CA GLU A 433 5.69 -7.48 -13.13
C GLU A 433 6.93 -8.38 -13.24
N SER A 434 7.32 -8.75 -14.45
CA SER A 434 8.54 -9.54 -14.72
C SER A 434 9.79 -8.94 -14.06
N ALA A 435 9.90 -7.61 -14.03
CA ALA A 435 11.01 -6.91 -13.38
C ALA A 435 11.06 -7.17 -11.87
N THR A 436 9.92 -7.34 -11.21
CA THR A 436 9.81 -7.63 -9.77
C THR A 436 10.34 -9.02 -9.47
N ILE A 437 9.96 -10.01 -10.27
CA ILE A 437 10.44 -11.39 -10.10
C ILE A 437 11.93 -11.50 -10.44
N THR A 438 12.40 -10.79 -11.47
CA THR A 438 13.84 -10.70 -11.78
C THR A 438 14.64 -10.18 -10.57
N ARG A 439 14.13 -9.16 -9.86
CA ARG A 439 14.76 -8.68 -8.61
C ARG A 439 14.73 -9.75 -7.51
N MET A 440 13.58 -10.40 -7.29
CA MET A 440 13.44 -11.49 -6.30
C MET A 440 14.45 -12.62 -6.54
N VAL A 441 14.69 -13.01 -7.80
CA VAL A 441 15.71 -14.01 -8.17
C VAL A 441 17.11 -13.56 -7.76
N GLY A 442 17.50 -12.32 -8.06
CA GLY A 442 18.79 -11.76 -7.63
C GLY A 442 18.92 -11.68 -6.11
N HIS A 443 17.82 -11.40 -5.39
CA HIS A 443 17.80 -11.38 -3.93
C HIS A 443 17.95 -12.79 -3.34
N PHE A 444 17.32 -13.78 -3.96
CA PHE A 444 17.46 -15.17 -3.54
C PHE A 444 18.91 -15.66 -3.71
N GLN A 445 19.56 -15.33 -4.82
CA GLN A 445 20.98 -15.63 -5.03
C GLN A 445 21.86 -14.96 -3.97
N THR A 446 21.70 -13.66 -3.76
CA THR A 446 22.45 -12.89 -2.74
C THR A 446 22.25 -13.47 -1.33
N LEU A 447 21.02 -13.87 -1.01
CA LEU A 447 20.66 -14.49 0.26
C LEU A 447 21.36 -15.84 0.44
N LEU A 448 21.38 -16.69 -0.58
CA LEU A 448 22.07 -17.99 -0.54
C LEU A 448 23.59 -17.82 -0.33
N GLU A 449 24.22 -16.86 -1.00
CA GLU A 449 25.63 -16.52 -0.79
C GLU A 449 25.89 -16.05 0.66
N GLY A 450 25.02 -15.18 1.18
CA GLY A 450 25.08 -14.71 2.57
C GLY A 450 24.91 -15.82 3.59
N ILE A 451 23.99 -16.77 3.34
CA ILE A 451 23.75 -17.95 4.17
C ILE A 451 24.99 -18.83 4.26
N VAL A 452 25.62 -19.13 3.12
CA VAL A 452 26.83 -19.97 3.08
C VAL A 452 27.99 -19.30 3.80
N ALA A 453 28.13 -17.99 3.65
CA ALA A 453 29.19 -17.22 4.30
C ALA A 453 29.02 -17.15 5.83
N ASN A 454 27.78 -16.97 6.33
CA ASN A 454 27.50 -16.73 7.74
C ASN A 454 26.23 -17.45 8.26
N PRO A 455 26.19 -18.79 8.30
CA PRO A 455 24.98 -19.53 8.68
C PRO A 455 24.54 -19.34 10.15
N GLN A 456 25.44 -18.82 10.99
CA GLN A 456 25.17 -18.44 12.39
C GLN A 456 24.46 -17.09 12.55
N GLN A 457 24.34 -16.31 11.47
CA GLN A 457 23.70 -14.99 11.50
C GLN A 457 22.18 -15.14 11.60
N HIS A 458 21.54 -14.15 12.22
CA HIS A 458 20.09 -14.03 12.27
C HIS A 458 19.50 -13.82 10.88
N ILE A 459 18.39 -14.48 10.57
CA ILE A 459 17.81 -14.49 9.22
C ILE A 459 17.42 -13.10 8.70
N PHE A 460 17.08 -12.18 9.61
CA PHE A 460 16.78 -10.79 9.26
C PHE A 460 18.01 -9.98 8.85
N ASP A 461 19.19 -10.32 9.37
CA ASP A 461 20.43 -9.56 9.12
C ASP A 461 21.20 -10.06 7.89
N LEU A 462 20.83 -11.23 7.35
CA LEU A 462 21.42 -11.77 6.14
C LEU A 462 21.25 -10.81 4.96
N LEU A 463 22.29 -10.72 4.14
CA LEU A 463 22.30 -9.89 2.94
C LEU A 463 21.18 -10.34 1.99
N LEU A 464 20.42 -9.35 1.49
CA LEU A 464 19.29 -9.58 0.60
C LEU A 464 19.41 -8.75 -0.68
N LEU A 465 19.67 -7.44 -0.53
CA LEU A 465 19.79 -6.54 -1.68
C LEU A 465 21.07 -6.84 -2.46
N THR A 466 20.95 -6.87 -3.78
CA THR A 466 22.14 -6.88 -4.64
C THR A 466 22.97 -5.61 -4.43
N PRO A 467 24.30 -5.63 -4.66
CA PRO A 467 25.13 -4.42 -4.57
C PRO A 467 24.62 -3.27 -5.45
N GLY A 468 24.10 -3.59 -6.64
CA GLY A 468 23.55 -2.63 -7.58
C GLY A 468 22.28 -1.94 -7.06
N GLU A 469 21.34 -2.71 -6.52
CA GLU A 469 20.10 -2.17 -5.96
C GLU A 469 20.37 -1.35 -4.68
N ARG A 470 21.25 -1.85 -3.80
CA ARG A 470 21.66 -1.10 -2.60
C ARG A 470 22.24 0.27 -2.96
N HIS A 471 23.11 0.34 -3.97
CA HIS A 471 23.67 1.61 -4.45
C HIS A 471 22.60 2.49 -5.11
N GLN A 472 21.62 1.90 -5.80
CA GLN A 472 20.49 2.63 -6.38
C GLN A 472 19.66 3.34 -5.30
N LEU A 473 19.27 2.61 -4.25
CA LEU A 473 18.44 3.09 -3.13
C LEU A 473 19.16 4.11 -2.26
N LEU A 474 20.42 3.85 -1.89
CA LEU A 474 21.14 4.70 -0.94
C LEU A 474 21.78 5.93 -1.59
N VAL A 475 22.21 5.82 -2.85
CA VAL A 475 23.04 6.85 -3.51
C VAL A 475 22.35 7.47 -4.72
N LYS A 476 22.02 6.68 -5.74
CA LYS A 476 21.58 7.24 -7.04
C LYS A 476 20.26 8.01 -6.95
N TRP A 477 19.25 7.46 -6.28
CA TRP A 477 17.96 8.15 -6.11
C TRP A 477 17.99 9.28 -5.08
N ASN A 478 19.05 9.33 -4.25
CA ASN A 478 19.28 10.37 -3.25
C ASN A 478 20.34 11.39 -3.67
N ASN A 479 20.84 11.32 -4.90
CA ASN A 479 21.77 12.30 -5.44
C ASN A 479 21.03 13.57 -5.89
N THR A 480 20.54 14.34 -4.92
CA THR A 480 19.74 15.56 -5.12
C THR A 480 20.51 16.83 -4.79
N GLN A 481 21.83 16.74 -4.60
CA GLN A 481 22.66 17.86 -4.18
C GLN A 481 22.66 18.96 -5.26
N THR A 482 22.29 20.17 -4.85
CA THR A 482 22.35 21.37 -5.70
C THR A 482 22.86 22.56 -4.90
N ASP A 483 23.64 23.42 -5.55
CA ASP A 483 24.07 24.67 -4.92
C ASP A 483 22.88 25.61 -4.64
N TYR A 484 22.91 26.26 -3.49
CA TYR A 484 21.94 27.28 -3.09
C TYR A 484 22.59 28.31 -2.15
N PRO A 485 21.99 29.49 -1.94
CA PRO A 485 22.55 30.56 -1.12
C PRO A 485 22.57 30.24 0.40
N LYS A 486 23.45 29.33 0.82
CA LYS A 486 23.56 28.84 2.22
C LYS A 486 23.84 29.94 3.25
N ASP A 487 24.51 31.02 2.83
CA ASP A 487 24.88 32.14 3.71
C ASP A 487 23.80 33.24 3.79
N THR A 488 22.60 33.00 3.26
CA THR A 488 21.53 34.00 3.15
C THR A 488 20.32 33.64 4.02
N CYS A 489 19.59 34.65 4.49
CA CYS A 489 18.33 34.51 5.22
C CYS A 489 17.12 34.87 4.35
N ILE A 490 15.93 34.40 4.72
CA ILE A 490 14.67 34.59 3.96
C ILE A 490 14.42 36.08 3.66
N HIS A 491 14.56 36.95 4.67
CA HIS A 491 14.30 38.38 4.52
C HIS A 491 15.33 39.10 3.62
N GLN A 492 16.53 38.53 3.44
CA GLN A 492 17.55 39.06 2.54
C GLN A 492 17.22 38.71 1.09
N LEU A 493 16.64 37.53 0.81
CA LEU A 493 16.11 37.21 -0.52
C LEU A 493 15.03 38.20 -0.93
N PHE A 494 14.11 38.50 -0.01
CA PHE A 494 13.09 39.53 -0.22
C PHE A 494 13.72 40.91 -0.46
N ALA A 495 14.66 41.35 0.38
CA ALA A 495 15.32 42.64 0.22
C ALA A 495 16.05 42.77 -1.13
N ALA A 496 16.74 41.72 -1.58
CA ALA A 496 17.37 41.68 -2.89
C ALA A 496 16.36 41.77 -4.05
N GLN A 497 15.15 41.21 -3.87
CA GLN A 497 14.07 41.36 -4.86
C GLN A 497 13.47 42.78 -4.87
N VAL A 498 13.36 43.43 -3.71
CA VAL A 498 12.91 44.83 -3.60
C VAL A 498 13.79 45.77 -4.43
N GLU A 499 15.11 45.55 -4.42
CA GLU A 499 16.05 46.34 -5.22
C GLU A 499 15.85 46.14 -6.73
N LYS A 500 15.41 44.95 -7.16
CA LYS A 500 15.18 44.63 -8.58
C LYS A 500 13.86 45.20 -9.11
N THR A 501 12.79 45.15 -8.31
CA THR A 501 11.43 45.49 -8.75
C THR A 501 10.67 46.32 -7.70
N PRO A 502 11.14 47.51 -7.32
CA PRO A 502 10.58 48.28 -6.20
C PRO A 502 9.11 48.69 -6.39
N ASP A 503 8.74 49.03 -7.63
CA ASP A 503 7.40 49.53 -7.98
C ASP A 503 6.40 48.41 -8.33
N ALA A 504 6.86 47.17 -8.44
CA ALA A 504 5.97 46.03 -8.68
C ALA A 504 5.08 45.78 -7.46
N VAL A 505 3.84 45.34 -7.70
CA VAL A 505 2.92 44.94 -6.62
C VAL A 505 3.45 43.65 -5.98
N ALA A 506 3.59 43.64 -4.65
CA ALA A 506 4.07 42.49 -3.89
C ALA A 506 2.93 41.73 -3.20
N ALA A 507 1.94 42.46 -2.68
CA ALA A 507 0.83 41.87 -1.92
C ALA A 507 -0.48 42.58 -2.19
N ILE A 508 -1.57 41.80 -2.27
CA ILE A 508 -2.94 42.28 -2.48
C ILE A 508 -3.85 41.65 -1.43
N PHE A 509 -4.70 42.46 -0.81
CA PHE A 509 -5.80 42.00 0.04
C PHE A 509 -7.01 42.89 -0.20
N GLU A 510 -8.13 42.28 -0.61
CA GLU A 510 -9.34 42.99 -1.04
C GLU A 510 -9.06 44.08 -2.10
N SER A 511 -9.32 45.36 -1.79
CA SER A 511 -9.00 46.50 -2.65
C SER A 511 -7.69 47.21 -2.31
N GLN A 512 -6.93 46.69 -1.35
CA GLN A 512 -5.65 47.26 -0.95
C GLN A 512 -4.49 46.51 -1.58
N GLN A 513 -3.41 47.23 -1.90
CA GLN A 513 -2.18 46.65 -2.45
C GLN A 513 -0.96 47.37 -1.89
N LEU A 514 0.17 46.66 -1.82
CA LEU A 514 1.48 47.23 -1.51
C LEU A 514 2.46 46.86 -2.60
N THR A 515 3.28 47.83 -3.04
CA THR A 515 4.46 47.54 -3.85
C THR A 515 5.56 46.89 -3.00
N TYR A 516 6.56 46.29 -3.65
CA TYR A 516 7.73 45.74 -2.97
C TYR A 516 8.42 46.78 -2.08
N GLN A 517 8.61 48.01 -2.57
CA GLN A 517 9.22 49.08 -1.78
C GLN A 517 8.35 49.48 -0.59
N GLN A 518 7.04 49.64 -0.78
CA GLN A 518 6.12 50.01 0.30
C GLN A 518 6.04 48.94 1.38
N LEU A 519 5.98 47.66 0.98
CA LEU A 519 6.00 46.52 1.89
C LEU A 519 7.32 46.48 2.68
N ASN A 520 8.46 46.68 1.99
CA ASN A 520 9.77 46.69 2.62
C ASN A 520 9.92 47.83 3.65
N HIS A 521 9.51 49.05 3.32
CA HIS A 521 9.57 50.19 4.24
C HIS A 521 8.74 49.94 5.50
N ARG A 522 7.49 49.47 5.36
CA ARG A 522 6.64 49.16 6.51
C ARG A 522 7.22 48.04 7.38
N ALA A 523 7.77 46.99 6.75
CA ALA A 523 8.41 45.90 7.47
C ALA A 523 9.69 46.33 8.19
N ASN A 524 10.49 47.21 7.58
CA ASN A 524 11.69 47.77 8.19
C ASN A 524 11.37 48.63 9.41
N GLN A 525 10.36 49.51 9.32
CA GLN A 525 9.91 50.33 10.44
C GLN A 525 9.47 49.49 11.63
N LEU A 526 8.65 48.47 11.37
CA LEU A 526 8.24 47.54 12.42
C LEU A 526 9.43 46.73 12.97
N ALA A 527 10.40 46.35 12.13
CA ALA A 527 11.60 45.64 12.59
C ALA A 527 12.46 46.50 13.52
N HIS A 528 12.71 47.76 13.18
CA HIS A 528 13.43 48.71 14.05
C HIS A 528 12.68 48.94 15.37
N TYR A 529 11.36 49.05 15.33
CA TYR A 529 10.54 49.13 16.53
C TYR A 529 10.72 47.87 17.40
N LEU A 530 10.68 46.68 16.82
CA LEU A 530 10.89 45.44 17.55
C LEU A 530 12.29 45.35 18.17
N ILE A 531 13.32 45.79 17.44
CA ILE A 531 14.70 45.88 17.94
C ILE A 531 14.77 46.85 19.13
N SER A 532 14.09 48.00 19.07
CA SER A 532 14.05 48.96 20.18
C SER A 532 13.34 48.39 21.43
N LEU A 533 12.48 47.38 21.25
CA LEU A 533 11.87 46.61 22.34
C LEU A 533 12.75 45.46 22.87
N GLY A 534 13.96 45.29 22.34
CA GLY A 534 14.93 44.28 22.79
C GLY A 534 14.91 42.97 22.00
N VAL A 535 14.22 42.93 20.85
CA VAL A 535 14.26 41.76 19.96
C VAL A 535 15.65 41.61 19.37
N LYS A 536 16.14 40.37 19.38
CA LYS A 536 17.46 39.95 18.87
C LYS A 536 17.35 38.59 18.18
N PRO A 537 18.41 38.10 17.50
CA PRO A 537 18.42 36.75 16.95
C PRO A 537 17.98 35.68 17.96
N GLU A 538 17.26 34.65 17.47
CA GLU A 538 16.65 33.55 18.25
C GLU A 538 15.45 33.96 19.15
N THR A 539 15.03 35.23 19.18
CA THR A 539 13.87 35.64 19.99
C THR A 539 12.56 35.12 19.35
N PRO A 540 11.72 34.36 20.06
CA PRO A 540 10.42 33.93 19.55
C PRO A 540 9.38 35.05 19.67
N VAL A 541 8.92 35.64 18.56
CA VAL A 541 7.89 36.68 18.56
C VAL A 541 6.54 36.07 18.19
N GLY A 542 5.57 36.17 19.10
CA GLY A 542 4.21 35.68 18.85
C GLY A 542 3.51 36.56 17.82
N ILE A 543 2.74 35.96 16.91
CA ILE A 543 1.88 36.66 15.97
C ILE A 543 0.47 36.08 15.98
N CYS A 544 -0.49 36.88 16.43
CA CYS A 544 -1.92 36.54 16.51
C CYS A 544 -2.74 37.61 15.81
N VAL A 545 -2.90 37.51 14.49
CA VAL A 545 -3.54 38.53 13.66
C VAL A 545 -4.47 37.88 12.64
N GLU A 546 -5.50 38.61 12.22
CA GLU A 546 -6.35 38.23 11.09
C GLU A 546 -5.67 38.53 9.74
N ARG A 547 -6.19 37.91 8.68
CA ARG A 547 -5.66 38.08 7.32
C ARG A 547 -5.74 39.54 6.91
N SER A 548 -4.59 40.12 6.55
CA SER A 548 -4.46 41.52 6.11
C SER A 548 -3.09 41.76 5.51
N LEU A 549 -2.86 42.93 4.90
CA LEU A 549 -1.51 43.33 4.48
C LEU A 549 -0.54 43.45 5.67
N ASN A 550 -1.05 43.79 6.86
CA ASN A 550 -0.25 43.89 8.08
C ASN A 550 0.29 42.52 8.54
N LEU A 551 -0.35 41.41 8.17
CA LEU A 551 0.18 40.07 8.42
C LEU A 551 1.55 39.88 7.74
N ILE A 552 1.64 40.19 6.44
CA ILE A 552 2.90 40.02 5.68
C ILE A 552 3.96 40.99 6.20
N VAL A 553 3.56 42.24 6.49
CA VAL A 553 4.44 43.25 7.10
C VAL A 553 5.03 42.73 8.41
N ALA A 554 4.21 42.15 9.28
CA ALA A 554 4.63 41.62 10.58
C ALA A 554 5.59 40.43 10.44
N LEU A 555 5.28 39.46 9.57
CA LEU A 555 6.16 38.31 9.32
C LEU A 555 7.54 38.76 8.83
N LEU A 556 7.58 39.64 7.81
CA LEU A 556 8.85 40.17 7.30
C LEU A 556 9.60 40.99 8.35
N ALA A 557 8.89 41.79 9.15
CA ALA A 557 9.50 42.58 10.21
C ALA A 557 10.16 41.72 11.30
N ILE A 558 9.51 40.63 11.71
CA ILE A 558 10.07 39.68 12.68
C ILE A 558 11.37 39.09 12.12
N LEU A 559 11.35 38.60 10.88
CA LEU A 559 12.53 38.02 10.24
C LEU A 559 13.66 39.05 10.06
N LYS A 560 13.32 40.30 9.70
CA LYS A 560 14.29 41.41 9.55
C LYS A 560 14.90 41.83 10.89
N ALA A 561 14.15 41.76 11.99
CA ALA A 561 14.67 41.94 13.33
C ALA A 561 15.59 40.78 13.79
N GLY A 562 15.67 39.71 12.99
CA GLY A 562 16.44 38.49 13.28
C GLY A 562 15.69 37.47 14.14
N ALA A 563 14.44 37.74 14.49
CA ALA A 563 13.62 36.89 15.35
C ALA A 563 12.89 35.80 14.56
N ALA A 564 12.36 34.82 15.31
CA ALA A 564 11.53 33.75 14.79
C ALA A 564 10.06 34.02 15.09
N TYR A 565 9.17 33.91 14.10
CA TYR A 565 7.75 34.08 14.37
C TYR A 565 7.12 32.80 14.94
N VAL A 566 6.20 32.97 15.89
CA VAL A 566 5.37 31.91 16.48
C VAL A 566 3.92 32.22 16.16
N PRO A 567 3.32 31.60 15.14
CA PRO A 567 1.96 31.91 14.74
C PRO A 567 0.96 31.32 15.72
N LEU A 568 -0.03 32.14 16.09
CA LEU A 568 -1.15 31.80 16.95
C LEU A 568 -2.43 32.09 16.21
N ASP A 569 -3.31 31.09 16.08
CA ASP A 569 -4.60 31.29 15.45
C ASP A 569 -5.59 31.90 16.46
N PRO A 570 -6.18 33.08 16.18
CA PRO A 570 -7.14 33.70 17.09
C PRO A 570 -8.42 32.87 17.29
N ALA A 571 -8.67 31.86 16.46
CA ALA A 571 -9.77 30.91 16.63
C ALA A 571 -9.46 29.77 17.61
N TYR A 572 -8.20 29.61 18.05
CA TYR A 572 -7.85 28.57 19.02
C TYR A 572 -8.38 28.88 20.42
N PRO A 573 -8.71 27.84 21.22
CA PRO A 573 -9.09 28.04 22.61
C PRO A 573 -8.00 28.74 23.42
N GLN A 574 -8.41 29.57 24.39
CA GLN A 574 -7.49 30.32 25.25
C GLN A 574 -6.48 29.42 25.99
N GLU A 575 -6.89 28.22 26.42
CA GLU A 575 -6.00 27.26 27.08
C GLU A 575 -4.84 26.84 26.16
N ARG A 576 -5.14 26.59 24.87
CA ARG A 576 -4.12 26.24 23.87
C ARG A 576 -3.20 27.42 23.55
N LEU A 577 -3.76 28.63 23.40
CA LEU A 577 -2.97 29.84 23.20
C LEU A 577 -2.04 30.12 24.38
N ALA A 578 -2.53 29.92 25.62
CA ALA A 578 -1.75 30.10 26.83
C ALA A 578 -0.57 29.12 26.89
N PHE A 579 -0.83 27.84 26.55
CA PHE A 579 0.22 26.82 26.44
C PHE A 579 1.28 27.23 25.42
N MET A 580 0.90 27.60 24.18
CA MET A 580 1.85 27.97 23.13
C MET A 580 2.70 29.19 23.51
N LEU A 581 2.10 30.21 24.12
CA LEU A 581 2.81 31.40 24.60
C LEU A 581 3.82 31.05 25.71
N ALA A 582 3.45 30.15 26.62
CA ALA A 582 4.30 29.70 27.71
C ALA A 582 5.45 28.79 27.23
N ASP A 583 5.14 27.77 26.42
CA ASP A 583 6.13 26.79 25.91
C ASP A 583 7.18 27.47 25.03
N ALA A 584 6.77 28.43 24.18
CA ALA A 584 7.69 29.24 23.37
C ALA A 584 8.35 30.40 24.14
N THR A 585 7.94 30.66 25.39
CA THR A 585 8.43 31.79 26.22
C THR A 585 8.40 33.12 25.46
N VAL A 586 7.26 33.44 24.86
CA VAL A 586 7.10 34.60 23.96
C VAL A 586 7.25 35.91 24.74
N PRO A 587 8.25 36.78 24.47
CA PRO A 587 8.39 38.05 25.16
C PRO A 587 7.54 39.17 24.53
N ILE A 588 7.26 39.10 23.23
CA ILE A 588 6.49 40.09 22.47
C ILE A 588 5.42 39.38 21.64
N LEU A 589 4.20 39.89 21.68
CA LEU A 589 3.06 39.41 20.90
C LEU A 589 2.55 40.52 19.97
N LEU A 590 2.63 40.28 18.67
CA LEU A 590 1.98 41.12 17.66
C LEU A 590 0.53 40.71 17.50
N THR A 591 -0.39 41.65 17.64
CA THR A 591 -1.82 41.39 17.49
C THR A 591 -2.58 42.61 16.93
N GLN A 592 -3.90 42.57 16.99
CA GLN A 592 -4.80 43.68 16.67
C GLN A 592 -5.66 43.98 17.90
N LYS A 593 -6.06 45.24 18.08
CA LYS A 593 -6.82 45.66 19.28
C LYS A 593 -8.08 44.84 19.52
N GLN A 594 -8.79 44.48 18.46
CA GLN A 594 -10.03 43.69 18.54
C GLN A 594 -9.83 42.23 18.98
N LEU A 595 -8.60 41.73 18.95
CA LEU A 595 -8.26 40.36 19.34
C LEU A 595 -7.79 40.25 20.79
N ILE A 596 -7.50 41.37 21.46
CA ILE A 596 -6.97 41.38 22.83
C ILE A 596 -7.89 40.60 23.78
N ASP A 597 -9.20 40.81 23.71
CA ASP A 597 -10.16 40.14 24.61
C ASP A 597 -10.27 38.63 24.34
N LYS A 598 -9.81 38.15 23.18
CA LYS A 598 -9.77 36.72 22.84
C LYS A 598 -8.50 36.05 23.37
N LEU A 599 -7.45 36.81 23.68
CA LEU A 599 -6.19 36.26 24.18
C LEU A 599 -6.32 35.85 25.66
N PRO A 600 -5.60 34.79 26.08
CA PRO A 600 -5.51 34.44 27.50
C PRO A 600 -4.77 35.52 28.29
N SER A 601 -4.97 35.56 29.61
CA SER A 601 -4.14 36.40 30.47
C SER A 601 -2.67 35.97 30.37
N HIS A 602 -1.80 36.91 30.02
CA HIS A 602 -0.38 36.64 29.76
C HIS A 602 0.51 37.81 30.20
N GLN A 603 1.81 37.56 30.38
CA GLN A 603 2.80 38.58 30.76
C GLN A 603 3.57 39.17 29.56
N THR A 604 3.22 38.73 28.34
CA THR A 604 3.92 39.16 27.11
C THR A 604 3.63 40.63 26.79
N LYS A 605 4.62 41.32 26.21
CA LYS A 605 4.43 42.71 25.75
C LYS A 605 3.64 42.70 24.45
N VAL A 606 2.47 43.32 24.45
CA VAL A 606 1.60 43.39 23.27
C VAL A 606 1.94 44.59 22.40
N VAL A 607 2.00 44.38 21.09
CA VAL A 607 2.05 45.43 20.08
C VAL A 607 0.86 45.26 19.14
N CYS A 608 -0.02 46.26 19.09
CA CYS A 608 -1.22 46.25 18.26
C CYS A 608 -0.92 46.92 16.92
N LEU A 609 -0.90 46.14 15.84
CA LEU A 609 -0.52 46.62 14.50
C LEU A 609 -1.50 47.65 13.91
N ASP A 610 -2.73 47.70 14.40
CA ASP A 610 -3.78 48.63 14.00
C ASP A 610 -3.76 49.95 14.79
N THR A 611 -3.29 49.96 16.05
CA THR A 611 -3.27 51.18 16.87
C THR A 611 -1.90 51.78 17.10
N ASP A 612 -0.85 50.96 17.15
CA ASP A 612 0.50 51.40 17.48
C ASP A 612 1.28 51.90 16.25
N TRP A 613 0.64 51.86 15.07
CA TRP A 613 1.25 52.24 13.79
C TRP A 613 1.75 53.69 13.76
N LYS A 614 1.14 54.59 14.55
CA LYS A 614 1.59 55.98 14.71
C LYS A 614 2.98 56.10 15.33
N THR A 615 3.35 55.15 16.19
CA THR A 615 4.67 55.08 16.79
C THR A 615 5.64 54.36 15.86
N ILE A 616 5.22 53.22 15.30
CA ILE A 616 6.03 52.39 14.39
C ILE A 616 6.51 53.20 13.17
N THR A 617 5.64 54.05 12.60
CA THR A 617 5.97 54.86 11.41
C THR A 617 7.03 55.94 11.64
N GLN A 618 7.43 56.19 12.89
CA GLN A 618 8.52 57.12 13.23
C GLN A 618 9.91 56.46 13.14
N GLU A 619 9.96 55.14 13.10
CA GLU A 619 11.21 54.38 12.97
C GLU A 619 11.80 54.48 11.56
N ASN A 620 13.07 54.10 11.42
CA ASN A 620 13.78 54.11 10.15
C ASN A 620 13.12 53.15 9.12
N SER A 621 13.02 53.58 7.87
CA SER A 621 12.52 52.77 6.75
C SER A 621 13.59 51.94 6.03
N ASP A 622 14.87 52.14 6.35
CA ASP A 622 15.99 51.38 5.80
C ASP A 622 16.07 49.97 6.41
N ASN A 623 16.65 49.02 5.66
CA ASN A 623 16.82 47.66 6.16
C ASN A 623 17.65 47.66 7.46
N PRO A 624 17.18 47.02 8.55
CA PRO A 624 17.93 46.94 9.79
C PRO A 624 19.22 46.12 9.59
N ILE A 625 20.30 46.54 10.25
CA ILE A 625 21.54 45.77 10.32
C ILE A 625 21.49 44.93 11.59
N THR A 626 21.42 43.60 11.44
CA THR A 626 21.31 42.65 12.54
C THR A 626 22.40 41.58 12.46
N GLU A 627 22.62 40.85 13.55
CA GLU A 627 23.60 39.76 13.61
C GLU A 627 23.04 38.40 13.17
N VAL A 628 21.83 38.37 12.58
CA VAL A 628 21.15 37.15 12.16
C VAL A 628 21.99 36.32 11.18
N LYS A 629 21.98 35.00 11.37
CA LYS A 629 22.70 34.00 10.59
C LYS A 629 21.73 32.99 9.98
N PRO A 630 22.12 32.26 8.93
CA PRO A 630 21.27 31.26 8.28
C PRO A 630 20.84 30.10 9.19
N HIS A 631 21.66 29.75 10.19
CA HIS A 631 21.32 28.74 11.18
C HIS A 631 20.38 29.27 12.28
N ASN A 632 20.05 30.57 12.29
CA ASN A 632 19.08 31.08 13.26
C ASN A 632 17.65 30.68 12.90
N LEU A 633 16.81 30.58 13.93
CA LEU A 633 15.39 30.27 13.76
C LEU A 633 14.68 31.32 12.91
N ALA A 634 13.94 30.84 11.90
CA ALA A 634 13.01 31.63 11.12
C ALA A 634 11.60 31.58 11.72
N TYR A 635 11.18 30.41 12.20
CA TYR A 635 9.86 30.22 12.79
C TYR A 635 9.74 28.97 13.64
N ILE A 636 8.72 28.97 14.50
CA ILE A 636 8.32 27.82 15.32
C ILE A 636 6.86 27.49 15.01
N LEU A 637 6.60 26.34 14.39
CA LEU A 637 5.23 25.90 14.06
C LEU A 637 4.79 24.80 15.02
N TYR A 638 3.68 25.03 15.72
CA TYR A 638 3.10 24.02 16.61
C TYR A 638 2.27 23.00 15.84
N THR A 639 2.56 21.72 16.07
CA THR A 639 1.80 20.57 15.55
C THR A 639 1.21 19.77 16.70
N SER A 640 0.20 18.93 16.41
CA SER A 640 -0.36 17.99 17.40
C SER A 640 0.71 17.02 17.91
N GLY A 641 0.69 16.69 19.21
CA GLY A 641 1.67 15.80 19.84
C GLY A 641 1.05 14.47 20.28
N SER A 642 1.82 13.39 20.17
CA SER A 642 1.39 12.04 20.57
C SER A 642 1.19 11.87 22.08
N THR A 643 1.69 12.81 22.89
CA THR A 643 1.55 12.87 24.35
C THR A 643 0.45 13.85 24.80
N GLY A 644 -0.47 14.17 23.88
CA GLY A 644 -1.61 15.08 24.08
C GLY A 644 -1.30 16.57 24.28
N GLN A 645 -0.04 16.99 24.12
CA GLN A 645 0.35 18.41 24.15
C GLN A 645 0.96 18.82 22.81
N PRO A 646 0.65 20.03 22.28
CA PRO A 646 1.26 20.51 21.05
C PRO A 646 2.79 20.59 21.13
N LYS A 647 3.47 20.32 20.02
CA LYS A 647 4.93 20.37 19.90
C LYS A 647 5.37 21.43 18.88
N GLY A 648 6.27 22.33 19.28
CA GLY A 648 6.82 23.37 18.41
C GLY A 648 7.96 22.83 17.54
N VAL A 649 7.79 22.81 16.21
CA VAL A 649 8.84 22.45 15.26
C VAL A 649 9.68 23.69 14.96
N THR A 650 11.00 23.58 15.10
CA THR A 650 11.94 24.70 14.97
C THR A 650 12.63 24.69 13.60
N ILE A 651 12.32 25.70 12.76
CA ILE A 651 12.87 25.80 11.40
C ILE A 651 13.85 26.96 11.31
N GLU A 652 15.00 26.70 10.69
CA GLU A 652 16.05 27.68 10.46
C GLU A 652 15.88 28.37 9.11
N HIS A 653 16.51 29.55 8.98
CA HIS A 653 16.53 30.28 7.71
C HIS A 653 17.09 29.45 6.57
N GLN A 654 18.19 28.74 6.78
CA GLN A 654 18.84 27.93 5.74
C GLN A 654 17.95 26.81 5.20
N ASN A 655 17.10 26.19 6.04
CA ASN A 655 16.19 25.15 5.59
C ASN A 655 15.15 25.72 4.62
N THR A 656 14.58 26.87 4.98
CA THR A 656 13.56 27.54 4.15
C THR A 656 14.17 28.15 2.90
N VAL A 657 15.42 28.63 2.95
CA VAL A 657 16.12 29.15 1.76
C VAL A 657 16.40 28.02 0.75
N ASN A 658 16.80 26.83 1.19
CA ASN A 658 16.88 25.65 0.32
C ASN A 658 15.53 25.37 -0.37
N PHE A 659 14.46 25.36 0.42
CA PHE A 659 13.10 25.13 -0.07
C PHE A 659 12.66 26.19 -1.10
N ILE A 660 12.88 27.47 -0.83
CA ILE A 660 12.56 28.57 -1.75
C ILE A 660 13.36 28.43 -3.05
N GLN A 661 14.66 28.12 -2.97
CA GLN A 661 15.51 27.94 -4.14
C GLN A 661 15.04 26.78 -5.02
N TRP A 662 14.65 25.66 -4.42
CA TRP A 662 14.04 24.54 -5.15
C TRP A 662 12.76 24.99 -5.88
N ALA A 663 11.87 25.71 -5.19
CA ALA A 663 10.62 26.18 -5.77
C ALA A 663 10.87 27.13 -6.97
N GLN A 664 11.78 28.09 -6.83
CA GLN A 664 12.15 29.00 -7.92
C GLN A 664 12.74 28.31 -9.14
N THR A 665 13.40 27.15 -8.93
CA THR A 665 14.01 26.37 -10.03
C THR A 665 12.97 25.45 -10.69
N THR A 666 11.99 25.00 -9.91
CA THR A 666 10.97 24.03 -10.35
C THR A 666 9.81 24.71 -11.06
N PHE A 667 9.37 25.87 -10.56
CA PHE A 667 8.23 26.62 -11.12
C PHE A 667 8.72 27.80 -11.96
N THR A 668 8.06 28.04 -13.09
CA THR A 668 8.35 29.18 -13.96
C THR A 668 7.96 30.51 -13.33
N SER A 669 8.56 31.61 -13.80
CA SER A 669 8.22 32.96 -13.36
C SER A 669 6.74 33.32 -13.58
N PHE A 670 6.10 32.78 -14.63
CA PHE A 670 4.66 32.97 -14.85
C PHE A 670 3.84 32.29 -13.76
N GLN A 671 4.16 31.04 -13.42
CA GLN A 671 3.41 30.28 -12.40
C GLN A 671 3.47 30.96 -11.03
N LEU A 672 4.63 31.52 -10.69
CA LEU A 672 4.86 32.24 -9.43
C LEU A 672 4.44 33.73 -9.48
N SER A 673 3.90 34.22 -10.60
CA SER A 673 3.59 35.65 -10.76
C SER A 673 2.40 36.13 -9.91
N GLY A 674 1.45 35.24 -9.62
CA GLY A 674 0.35 35.49 -8.69
C GLY A 674 -0.06 34.23 -7.94
N VAL A 675 0.35 34.12 -6.69
CA VAL A 675 0.09 32.95 -5.85
C VAL A 675 -1.03 33.27 -4.87
N LEU A 676 -2.05 32.40 -4.83
CA LEU A 676 -3.11 32.48 -3.83
C LEU A 676 -2.55 32.10 -2.45
N ALA A 677 -2.57 33.05 -1.51
CA ALA A 677 -2.21 32.83 -0.12
C ALA A 677 -3.48 32.74 0.73
N SER A 678 -3.93 31.51 0.95
CA SER A 678 -5.19 31.21 1.64
C SER A 678 -5.02 30.28 2.84
N THR A 679 -3.85 29.67 2.97
CA THR A 679 -3.55 28.75 4.08
C THR A 679 -3.25 29.55 5.35
N SER A 680 -3.71 29.07 6.50
CA SER A 680 -3.38 29.68 7.80
C SER A 680 -1.87 29.64 8.03
N ILE A 681 -1.32 30.71 8.61
CA ILE A 681 0.12 30.82 8.92
C ILE A 681 0.57 29.83 10.01
N CYS A 682 -0.37 29.18 10.68
CA CYS A 682 -0.09 28.06 11.58
C CYS A 682 0.24 26.76 10.84
N PHE A 683 0.12 26.73 9.51
CA PHE A 683 0.50 25.61 8.66
C PHE A 683 1.66 26.02 7.74
N ASP A 684 2.60 25.10 7.58
CA ASP A 684 3.82 25.24 6.78
C ASP A 684 3.58 25.40 5.27
N LEU A 685 2.43 24.96 4.74
CA LEU A 685 2.01 25.25 3.36
C LEU A 685 2.02 26.76 3.05
N SER A 686 1.72 27.60 4.05
CA SER A 686 1.74 29.06 3.90
C SER A 686 3.14 29.62 3.61
N VAL A 687 4.20 28.89 3.95
CA VAL A 687 5.59 29.30 3.69
C VAL A 687 5.83 29.38 2.17
N PHE A 688 5.29 28.43 1.40
CA PHE A 688 5.32 28.48 -0.06
C PHE A 688 4.54 29.70 -0.58
N GLU A 689 3.29 29.85 -0.12
CA GLU A 689 2.36 30.88 -0.58
C GLU A 689 2.88 32.30 -0.36
N LEU A 690 3.65 32.51 0.72
CA LEU A 690 4.14 33.81 1.11
C LEU A 690 5.55 34.08 0.57
N PHE A 691 6.52 33.23 0.87
CA PHE A 691 7.93 33.59 0.67
C PHE A 691 8.47 33.26 -0.72
N VAL A 692 7.91 32.26 -1.41
CA VAL A 692 8.33 31.93 -2.78
C VAL A 692 8.02 33.10 -3.74
N PRO A 693 6.77 33.58 -3.90
CA PRO A 693 6.51 34.70 -4.81
C PRO A 693 7.26 35.98 -4.41
N LEU A 694 7.38 36.28 -3.11
CA LEU A 694 8.09 37.46 -2.60
C LEU A 694 9.61 37.42 -2.87
N SER A 695 10.17 36.24 -3.12
CA SER A 695 11.60 36.08 -3.40
C SER A 695 11.96 36.19 -4.88
N CYS A 696 10.96 36.18 -5.78
CA CYS A 696 11.17 36.18 -7.24
C CYS A 696 10.35 37.23 -8.01
N GLY A 697 9.75 38.21 -7.32
CA GLY A 697 9.03 39.32 -7.95
C GLY A 697 7.55 39.05 -8.25
N GLY A 698 7.02 37.94 -7.74
CA GLY A 698 5.60 37.59 -7.83
C GLY A 698 4.71 38.37 -6.84
N LYS A 699 3.40 38.19 -6.97
CA LYS A 699 2.39 38.77 -6.08
C LYS A 699 1.83 37.71 -5.12
N VAL A 700 1.69 38.07 -3.85
CA VAL A 700 0.92 37.33 -2.85
C VAL A 700 -0.52 37.84 -2.84
N ILE A 701 -1.48 37.01 -3.22
CA ILE A 701 -2.90 37.36 -3.26
C ILE A 701 -3.58 36.73 -2.05
N LEU A 702 -3.82 37.55 -1.02
CA LEU A 702 -4.36 37.08 0.25
C LEU A 702 -5.86 36.81 0.15
N ALA A 703 -6.26 35.65 0.67
CA ALA A 703 -7.66 35.27 0.86
C ALA A 703 -7.86 34.72 2.28
N GLU A 704 -9.08 34.84 2.81
CA GLU A 704 -9.41 34.22 4.10
C GLU A 704 -9.31 32.70 4.03
N THR A 705 -9.89 32.12 2.97
CA THR A 705 -9.80 30.69 2.63
C THR A 705 -9.76 30.53 1.11
N ALA A 706 -9.36 29.36 0.62
CA ALA A 706 -9.31 29.08 -0.82
C ALA A 706 -10.67 29.28 -1.51
N LEU A 707 -11.77 29.02 -0.79
CA LEU A 707 -13.15 29.13 -1.29
C LEU A 707 -13.58 30.57 -1.56
N HIS A 708 -12.89 31.56 -0.99
CA HIS A 708 -13.15 32.97 -1.25
C HIS A 708 -12.60 33.41 -2.62
N LEU A 709 -11.76 32.60 -3.27
CA LEU A 709 -11.14 32.91 -4.56
C LEU A 709 -12.10 33.52 -5.60
N PRO A 710 -13.33 32.99 -5.83
CA PRO A 710 -14.25 33.54 -6.84
C PRO A 710 -14.72 34.97 -6.55
N THR A 711 -14.70 35.37 -5.29
CA THR A 711 -15.18 36.68 -4.82
C THR A 711 -14.06 37.72 -4.72
N LEU A 712 -12.80 37.30 -4.87
CA LEU A 712 -11.66 38.22 -4.80
C LEU A 712 -11.64 39.14 -6.03
N LYS A 713 -11.48 40.45 -5.79
CA LYS A 713 -11.27 41.43 -6.88
C LYS A 713 -10.04 41.09 -7.73
N ALA A 714 -9.02 40.50 -7.12
CA ALA A 714 -7.78 40.07 -7.77
C ALA A 714 -7.79 38.59 -8.19
N ALA A 715 -8.96 37.93 -8.30
CA ALA A 715 -9.03 36.51 -8.70
C ALA A 715 -8.37 36.25 -10.06
N GLN A 716 -8.42 37.21 -10.97
CA GLN A 716 -7.80 37.11 -12.29
C GLN A 716 -6.27 37.26 -12.24
N ASP A 717 -5.68 37.76 -11.15
CA ASP A 717 -4.23 37.79 -10.99
C ASP A 717 -3.66 36.45 -10.52
N VAL A 718 -4.50 35.48 -10.10
CA VAL A 718 -4.04 34.19 -9.59
C VAL A 718 -3.64 33.27 -10.75
N THR A 719 -2.37 32.86 -10.75
CA THR A 719 -1.77 31.91 -11.70
C THR A 719 -1.55 30.53 -11.10
N LEU A 720 -1.34 30.46 -9.79
CA LEU A 720 -1.10 29.23 -9.05
C LEU A 720 -1.94 29.16 -7.77
N ILE A 721 -2.58 28.02 -7.57
CA ILE A 721 -3.27 27.66 -6.33
C ILE A 721 -2.42 26.62 -5.60
N ASN A 722 -2.00 26.92 -4.38
CA ASN A 722 -1.36 25.97 -3.47
C ASN A 722 -2.35 25.65 -2.35
N THR A 723 -2.80 24.40 -2.24
CA THR A 723 -3.83 24.03 -1.28
C THR A 723 -3.88 22.52 -1.04
N VAL A 724 -4.89 22.07 -0.30
CA VAL A 724 -5.14 20.65 0.01
C VAL A 724 -6.15 20.05 -0.99
N PRO A 725 -6.10 18.74 -1.29
CA PRO A 725 -7.05 18.06 -2.19
C PRO A 725 -8.53 18.35 -1.90
N SER A 726 -8.94 18.34 -0.64
CA SER A 726 -10.32 18.65 -0.24
C SER A 726 -10.77 20.06 -0.61
N ALA A 727 -9.90 21.07 -0.47
CA ALA A 727 -10.24 22.46 -0.78
C ALA A 727 -10.37 22.71 -2.29
N ILE A 728 -9.47 22.14 -3.11
CA ILE A 728 -9.56 22.30 -4.56
C ILE A 728 -10.77 21.55 -5.15
N ALA A 729 -11.15 20.41 -4.54
CA ALA A 729 -12.33 19.66 -4.97
C ALA A 729 -13.61 20.50 -4.88
N GLU A 730 -13.75 21.32 -3.83
CA GLU A 730 -14.90 22.23 -3.75
C GLU A 730 -14.84 23.37 -4.76
N LEU A 731 -13.66 23.93 -5.01
CA LEU A 731 -13.50 24.94 -6.05
C LEU A 731 -13.88 24.39 -7.42
N LEU A 732 -13.55 23.12 -7.71
CA LEU A 732 -14.01 22.44 -8.91
C LEU A 732 -15.52 22.26 -8.93
N ARG A 733 -16.13 21.75 -7.85
CA ARG A 733 -17.59 21.53 -7.76
C ARG A 733 -18.39 22.83 -7.92
N ALA A 734 -17.87 23.93 -7.40
CA ALA A 734 -18.47 25.26 -7.52
C ALA A 734 -18.14 25.96 -8.86
N ASN A 735 -17.37 25.32 -9.76
CA ASN A 735 -16.85 25.92 -11.00
C ASN A 735 -16.18 27.29 -10.76
N ALA A 736 -15.36 27.33 -9.71
CA ALA A 736 -14.86 28.52 -9.04
C ALA A 736 -13.36 28.78 -9.31
N ILE A 737 -12.75 28.02 -10.21
CA ILE A 737 -11.34 28.18 -10.59
C ILE A 737 -11.22 29.24 -11.71
N PRO A 738 -10.48 30.34 -11.50
CA PRO A 738 -10.27 31.36 -12.53
C PRO A 738 -9.50 30.83 -13.75
N GLN A 739 -9.79 31.38 -14.94
CA GLN A 739 -9.17 30.98 -16.22
C GLN A 739 -7.66 31.27 -16.30
N ASN A 740 -7.12 32.16 -15.45
CA ASN A 740 -5.69 32.44 -15.42
C ASN A 740 -4.88 31.44 -14.58
N VAL A 741 -5.55 30.62 -13.77
CA VAL A 741 -4.88 29.55 -13.02
C VAL A 741 -4.43 28.48 -13.99
N ARG A 742 -3.13 28.21 -14.03
CA ARG A 742 -2.53 27.15 -14.85
C ARG A 742 -1.94 26.01 -14.03
N THR A 743 -1.69 26.26 -12.75
CA THR A 743 -0.96 25.32 -11.89
C THR A 743 -1.65 25.15 -10.56
N VAL A 744 -1.79 23.89 -10.15
CA VAL A 744 -2.36 23.51 -8.86
C VAL A 744 -1.36 22.64 -8.12
N ASN A 745 -0.93 23.13 -6.96
CA ASN A 745 -0.08 22.41 -6.02
C ASN A 745 -0.99 21.81 -4.93
N LEU A 746 -0.95 20.49 -4.79
CA LEU A 746 -1.74 19.74 -3.81
C LEU A 746 -0.85 19.04 -2.81
N ALA A 747 -1.09 19.27 -1.53
CA ALA A 747 -0.32 18.67 -0.45
C ALA A 747 -1.19 18.41 0.78
N GLY A 748 -0.64 17.66 1.73
CA GLY A 748 -1.28 17.47 3.05
C GLY A 748 -2.36 16.40 3.11
N GLU A 749 -2.79 15.80 1.99
CA GLU A 749 -3.75 14.68 1.97
C GLU A 749 -3.42 13.70 0.83
N PRO A 750 -3.84 12.42 0.92
CA PRO A 750 -3.79 11.52 -0.22
C PRO A 750 -4.56 12.10 -1.42
N LEU A 751 -3.96 12.02 -2.60
CA LEU A 751 -4.51 12.57 -3.84
C LEU A 751 -5.17 11.48 -4.68
N SER A 752 -6.46 11.64 -5.00
CA SER A 752 -7.17 10.69 -5.85
C SER A 752 -6.95 10.98 -7.34
N LEU A 753 -6.87 9.91 -8.14
CA LEU A 753 -6.78 10.02 -9.61
C LEU A 753 -8.01 10.73 -10.20
N GLN A 754 -9.19 10.49 -9.62
CA GLN A 754 -10.43 11.14 -10.04
C GLN A 754 -10.34 12.66 -9.95
N LEU A 755 -9.82 13.19 -8.83
CA LEU A 755 -9.67 14.63 -8.64
C LEU A 755 -8.68 15.23 -9.65
N VAL A 756 -7.57 14.55 -9.90
CA VAL A 756 -6.58 14.98 -10.89
C VAL A 756 -7.18 15.04 -12.30
N ASN A 757 -7.95 14.01 -12.69
CA ASN A 757 -8.63 14.00 -13.98
C ASN A 757 -9.65 15.15 -14.10
N GLN A 758 -10.41 15.43 -13.04
CA GLN A 758 -11.33 16.58 -13.00
C GLN A 758 -10.61 17.92 -13.12
N LEU A 759 -9.43 18.07 -12.48
CA LEU A 759 -8.61 19.27 -12.62
C LEU A 759 -8.14 19.47 -14.07
N TYR A 760 -7.69 18.40 -14.73
CA TYR A 760 -7.24 18.49 -16.12
C TYR A 760 -8.38 18.67 -17.14
N GLN A 761 -9.63 18.38 -16.77
CA GLN A 761 -10.79 18.74 -17.56
C GLN A 761 -11.06 20.25 -17.54
N HIS A 762 -10.57 20.98 -16.53
CA HIS A 762 -10.65 22.44 -16.51
C HIS A 762 -9.70 23.03 -17.58
N PRO A 763 -10.19 23.86 -18.51
CA PRO A 763 -9.46 24.21 -19.73
C PRO A 763 -8.16 24.99 -19.49
N SER A 764 -8.06 25.72 -18.39
CA SER A 764 -6.88 26.51 -18.06
C SER A 764 -5.78 25.71 -17.36
N ILE A 765 -6.10 24.57 -16.71
CA ILE A 765 -5.15 23.81 -15.89
C ILE A 765 -4.20 23.01 -16.79
N GLN A 766 -2.91 23.32 -16.65
CA GLN A 766 -1.83 22.71 -17.41
C GLN A 766 -1.03 21.73 -16.57
N GLU A 767 -0.85 22.01 -15.28
CA GLU A 767 -0.01 21.21 -14.38
C GLU A 767 -0.68 21.03 -13.01
N VAL A 768 -0.68 19.79 -12.53
CA VAL A 768 -1.15 19.41 -11.19
C VAL A 768 0.01 18.69 -10.50
N PHE A 769 0.48 19.25 -9.40
CA PHE A 769 1.57 18.67 -8.62
C PHE A 769 1.03 18.02 -7.36
N ASN A 770 1.46 16.78 -7.09
CA ASN A 770 1.31 16.15 -5.79
C ASN A 770 2.59 16.39 -4.99
N LEU A 771 2.49 17.06 -3.85
CA LEU A 771 3.63 17.40 -2.99
C LEU A 771 3.45 16.76 -1.62
N TYR A 772 4.56 16.33 -1.04
CA TYR A 772 4.57 15.69 0.26
C TYR A 772 5.75 16.19 1.08
N GLY A 773 5.49 16.47 2.36
CA GLY A 773 6.52 16.73 3.35
C GLY A 773 5.87 16.87 4.73
N PRO A 774 6.55 16.43 5.80
CA PRO A 774 6.19 16.80 7.16
C PRO A 774 6.76 18.19 7.51
N THR A 775 6.18 18.86 8.50
CA THR A 775 6.68 20.14 9.03
C THR A 775 8.13 20.05 9.49
N GLU A 776 8.53 18.89 10.04
CA GLU A 776 9.89 18.58 10.47
C GLU A 776 10.93 18.54 9.33
N ALA A 777 10.51 18.59 8.08
CA ALA A 777 11.37 18.65 6.90
C ALA A 777 11.07 19.85 5.99
N THR A 778 10.54 20.94 6.56
CA THR A 778 10.32 22.24 5.90
C THR A 778 9.36 22.18 4.71
N THR A 779 8.06 22.07 4.99
CA THR A 779 6.95 22.13 4.02
C THR A 779 6.90 20.94 3.05
N TYR A 780 7.79 20.85 2.06
CA TYR A 780 7.80 19.77 1.07
C TYR A 780 9.18 19.09 1.00
N SER A 781 9.18 17.78 0.85
CA SER A 781 10.38 16.93 0.76
C SER A 781 10.39 16.09 -0.52
N THR A 782 9.22 15.79 -1.07
CA THR A 782 9.07 15.12 -2.37
C THR A 782 7.97 15.78 -3.21
N PHE A 783 8.06 15.61 -4.52
CA PHE A 783 7.02 16.08 -5.43
C PHE A 783 6.89 15.21 -6.69
N SER A 784 5.70 15.22 -7.28
CA SER A 784 5.39 14.56 -8.55
C SER A 784 4.51 15.46 -9.42
N LEU A 785 4.82 15.55 -10.72
CA LEU A 785 3.89 16.07 -11.71
C LEU A 785 2.90 14.95 -12.06
N CYS A 786 1.61 15.17 -11.79
CA CYS A 786 0.58 14.19 -12.09
C CYS A 786 0.42 14.02 -13.61
N SER A 787 0.22 12.78 -14.06
CA SER A 787 -0.02 12.53 -15.49
C SER A 787 -1.43 12.97 -15.90
N ARG A 788 -1.56 13.53 -17.11
CA ARG A 788 -2.83 13.97 -17.71
C ARG A 788 -3.72 12.80 -18.17
N HIS A 789 -3.10 11.63 -18.42
CA HIS A 789 -3.73 10.44 -18.99
C HIS A 789 -3.17 9.17 -18.33
N SER A 790 -3.37 9.04 -17.02
CA SER A 790 -2.98 7.84 -16.28
C SER A 790 -4.11 6.80 -16.32
N ASP A 791 -3.91 5.70 -17.04
CA ASP A 791 -4.82 4.54 -17.04
C ASP A 791 -4.57 3.60 -15.84
N LYS A 792 -3.47 3.78 -15.09
CA LYS A 792 -3.15 2.99 -13.90
C LYS A 792 -3.92 3.50 -12.68
N ALA A 793 -4.56 2.59 -11.95
CA ALA A 793 -5.54 2.87 -10.89
C ALA A 793 -5.04 3.62 -9.63
N SER A 794 -3.75 3.98 -9.53
CA SER A 794 -3.19 4.64 -8.33
C SER A 794 -2.32 5.84 -8.72
N ASN A 795 -2.75 7.04 -8.29
CA ASN A 795 -1.93 8.26 -8.28
C ASN A 795 -1.34 8.53 -6.88
N SER A 796 -1.14 7.47 -6.08
CA SER A 796 -0.61 7.53 -4.71
C SER A 796 0.89 7.82 -4.65
N SER A 797 1.50 8.12 -5.80
CA SER A 797 2.89 8.54 -5.88
C SER A 797 3.06 9.93 -5.29
N ILE A 798 3.93 10.04 -4.30
CA ILE A 798 4.45 11.31 -3.78
C ILE A 798 5.71 11.76 -4.52
N GLY A 799 6.10 11.01 -5.57
CA GLY A 799 7.15 11.37 -6.52
C GLY A 799 8.56 11.14 -6.01
N ARG A 800 9.45 12.10 -6.22
CA ARG A 800 10.88 12.00 -5.93
C ARG A 800 11.34 13.11 -4.98
N PRO A 801 12.48 12.94 -4.29
CA PRO A 801 12.99 13.96 -3.37
C PRO A 801 13.27 15.29 -4.07
N ILE A 802 13.03 16.39 -3.37
CA ILE A 802 13.39 17.74 -3.83
C ILE A 802 14.91 17.98 -3.67
N ALA A 803 15.38 19.16 -4.09
CA ALA A 803 16.79 19.52 -4.00
C ALA A 803 17.33 19.43 -2.56
N ASN A 804 18.55 18.90 -2.42
CA ASN A 804 19.26 18.68 -1.17
C ASN A 804 18.48 17.87 -0.11
N THR A 805 17.58 17.00 -0.55
CA THR A 805 16.77 16.11 0.30
C THR A 805 17.04 14.66 -0.07
N GLN A 806 17.26 13.81 0.92
CA GLN A 806 17.35 12.36 0.73
C GLN A 806 16.14 11.68 1.35
N ILE A 807 15.64 10.63 0.70
CA ILE A 807 14.56 9.79 1.21
C ILE A 807 15.07 8.35 1.31
N TYR A 808 14.83 7.71 2.45
CA TYR A 808 15.17 6.31 2.67
C TYR A 808 13.90 5.58 3.10
N ILE A 809 13.63 4.43 2.48
CA ILE A 809 12.57 3.52 2.93
C ILE A 809 13.24 2.37 3.66
N LEU A 810 13.02 2.30 4.98
CA LEU A 810 13.78 1.42 5.87
C LEU A 810 12.85 0.47 6.63
N ASP A 811 13.41 -0.67 7.04
CA ASP A 811 12.78 -1.57 7.99
C ASP A 811 12.99 -1.12 9.45
N SER A 812 12.47 -1.90 10.40
CA SER A 812 12.57 -1.62 11.83
C SER A 812 14.00 -1.66 12.39
N HIS A 813 14.97 -2.17 11.64
CA HIS A 813 16.38 -2.23 12.00
C HIS A 813 17.23 -1.20 11.23
N LEU A 814 16.58 -0.25 10.54
CA LEU A 814 17.21 0.77 9.70
C LEU A 814 17.97 0.21 8.49
N HIS A 815 17.61 -0.97 7.99
CA HIS A 815 18.11 -1.45 6.70
C HIS A 815 17.21 -0.99 5.56
N PRO A 816 17.76 -0.64 4.38
CA PRO A 816 16.96 -0.34 3.21
C PRO A 816 16.17 -1.57 2.77
N VAL A 817 14.87 -1.38 2.48
CA VAL A 817 13.99 -2.44 1.96
C VAL A 817 14.14 -2.56 0.43
N PRO A 818 13.86 -3.75 -0.15
CA PRO A 818 13.89 -3.93 -1.61
C PRO A 818 12.89 -3.02 -2.35
N ILE A 819 13.16 -2.73 -3.62
CA ILE A 819 12.22 -1.96 -4.46
C ILE A 819 10.89 -2.73 -4.60
N GLY A 820 9.79 -2.06 -4.25
CA GLY A 820 8.44 -2.61 -4.22
C GLY A 820 7.97 -3.07 -2.83
N VAL A 821 8.89 -3.21 -1.86
CA VAL A 821 8.59 -3.64 -0.49
C VAL A 821 8.23 -2.44 0.39
N PRO A 822 7.13 -2.47 1.16
CA PRO A 822 6.79 -1.44 2.12
C PRO A 822 7.81 -1.32 3.25
N GLY A 823 8.13 -0.08 3.63
CA GLY A 823 8.93 0.25 4.80
C GLY A 823 8.59 1.63 5.33
N GLU A 824 9.20 2.02 6.44
CA GLU A 824 9.03 3.36 7.01
C GLU A 824 9.86 4.39 6.24
N LEU A 825 9.26 5.55 5.97
CA LEU A 825 9.91 6.65 5.26
C LEU A 825 10.74 7.50 6.24
N TYR A 826 12.01 7.71 5.89
CA TYR A 826 12.96 8.58 6.59
C TYR A 826 13.44 9.68 5.66
N ILE A 827 13.61 10.90 6.20
CA ILE A 827 14.01 12.08 5.44
C ILE A 827 15.36 12.59 5.95
N GLY A 828 16.30 12.85 5.05
CA GLY A 828 17.59 13.47 5.31
C GLY A 828 17.79 14.78 4.52
N GLY A 829 18.83 15.52 4.88
CA GLY A 829 19.32 16.65 4.09
C GLY A 829 18.89 18.03 4.59
N ALA A 830 19.03 19.04 3.73
CA ALA A 830 18.98 20.46 4.10
C ALA A 830 17.60 20.95 4.57
N GLY A 831 16.53 20.20 4.28
CA GLY A 831 15.17 20.53 4.72
C GLY A 831 14.90 20.22 6.20
N LEU A 832 15.77 19.46 6.88
CA LEU A 832 15.50 19.03 8.25
C LEU A 832 15.46 20.18 9.25
N ALA A 833 14.42 20.18 10.08
CA ALA A 833 14.27 21.06 11.22
C ALA A 833 15.45 20.91 12.21
N ARG A 834 15.71 21.95 12.99
CA ARG A 834 16.66 21.86 14.11
C ARG A 834 16.19 20.81 15.12
N GLY A 835 14.89 20.74 15.37
CA GLY A 835 14.24 19.76 16.23
C GLY A 835 12.92 20.29 16.80
N TYR A 836 12.52 19.76 17.95
CA TYR A 836 11.35 20.24 18.69
C TYR A 836 11.77 21.22 19.79
N PHE A 837 11.13 22.40 19.83
CA PHE A 837 11.40 23.46 20.80
C PHE A 837 11.22 22.93 22.22
N ASN A 838 12.22 23.11 23.09
CA ASN A 838 12.20 22.65 24.48
C ASN A 838 11.88 21.15 24.69
N ARG A 839 12.11 20.29 23.68
CA ARG A 839 11.89 18.83 23.77
C ARG A 839 13.10 18.04 23.25
N PRO A 840 14.24 18.04 23.95
CA PRO A 840 15.46 17.37 23.49
C PRO A 840 15.29 15.84 23.39
N GLU A 841 14.56 15.22 24.31
CA GLU A 841 14.31 13.77 24.31
C GLU A 841 13.54 13.33 23.06
N LEU A 842 12.41 14.00 22.78
CA LEU A 842 11.61 13.75 21.56
C LEU A 842 12.40 14.08 20.29
N THR A 843 13.27 15.09 20.33
CA THR A 843 14.15 15.43 19.21
C THR A 843 15.13 14.28 18.93
N GLN A 844 15.76 13.70 19.96
CA GLN A 844 16.67 12.56 19.79
C GLN A 844 15.94 11.31 19.30
N GLU A 845 14.69 11.10 19.75
CA GLU A 845 13.86 9.98 19.30
C GLU A 845 13.49 10.08 17.82
N LYS A 846 13.11 11.29 17.34
CA LYS A 846 12.61 11.49 15.97
C LYS A 846 13.67 11.90 14.96
N PHE A 847 14.76 12.54 15.39
CA PHE A 847 15.88 12.97 14.54
C PHE A 847 17.12 12.15 14.89
N ILE A 848 17.19 10.95 14.31
CA ILE A 848 18.25 9.97 14.57
C ILE A 848 19.51 10.29 13.73
N ALA A 849 20.66 9.71 14.10
CA ALA A 849 21.86 9.79 13.27
C ALA A 849 21.61 9.10 11.90
N ASN A 850 22.17 9.66 10.82
CA ASN A 850 22.08 9.04 9.50
C ASN A 850 23.15 7.92 9.35
N PRO A 851 22.77 6.63 9.31
CA PRO A 851 23.73 5.53 9.21
C PRO A 851 24.35 5.39 7.80
N PHE A 852 23.90 6.17 6.83
CA PHE A 852 24.34 6.10 5.42
C PHE A 852 25.22 7.29 5.00
N SER A 853 25.52 8.20 5.93
CA SER A 853 26.39 9.34 5.68
C SER A 853 27.65 9.26 6.54
N ASP A 854 28.80 9.54 5.92
CA ASP A 854 30.08 9.67 6.62
C ASP A 854 30.27 11.09 7.20
N GLU A 855 29.40 12.04 6.85
CA GLU A 855 29.47 13.42 7.31
C GLU A 855 28.99 13.54 8.78
N PRO A 856 29.82 14.08 9.69
CA PRO A 856 29.44 14.23 11.09
C PRO A 856 28.22 15.13 11.29
N GLY A 857 27.24 14.65 12.05
CA GLY A 857 26.05 15.43 12.42
C GLY A 857 24.90 15.35 11.41
N GLU A 858 25.04 14.60 10.33
CA GLU A 858 23.93 14.26 9.44
C GLU A 858 22.87 13.42 10.18
N ARG A 859 21.60 13.78 9.96
CA ARG A 859 20.45 13.18 10.67
C ARG A 859 19.40 12.68 9.69
N LEU A 860 18.57 11.75 10.17
CA LEU A 860 17.33 11.35 9.53
C LEU A 860 16.14 11.69 10.43
N TYR A 861 15.10 12.29 9.86
CA TYR A 861 13.81 12.42 10.50
C TYR A 861 12.96 11.18 10.24
N LYS A 862 12.49 10.56 11.33
CA LYS A 862 11.58 9.42 11.34
C LYS A 862 10.13 9.89 11.19
N THR A 863 9.52 9.64 10.03
CA THR A 863 8.21 10.24 9.70
C THR A 863 7.00 9.51 10.28
N GLY A 864 7.13 8.20 10.54
CA GLY A 864 5.99 7.31 10.84
C GLY A 864 5.11 6.98 9.62
N ASP A 865 5.48 7.43 8.42
CA ASP A 865 4.76 7.12 7.18
C ASP A 865 5.25 5.80 6.57
N LEU A 866 4.32 4.95 6.13
CA LEU A 866 4.60 3.73 5.39
C LEU A 866 4.60 4.04 3.89
N ALA A 867 5.68 3.67 3.21
CA ALA A 867 5.85 3.93 1.79
C ALA A 867 6.68 2.82 1.12
N ARG A 868 6.75 2.84 -0.22
CA ARG A 868 7.65 1.98 -0.98
C ARG A 868 8.20 2.71 -2.21
N TYR A 869 9.42 2.36 -2.60
CA TYR A 869 9.91 2.74 -3.93
C TYR A 869 9.26 1.87 -5.01
N ARG A 870 8.88 2.49 -6.12
CA ARG A 870 8.53 1.82 -7.37
C ARG A 870 9.78 1.59 -8.22
N SER A 871 9.66 0.73 -9.23
CA SER A 871 10.74 0.41 -10.18
C SER A 871 11.27 1.62 -10.93
N ASP A 872 10.46 2.65 -11.12
CA ASP A 872 10.82 3.92 -11.74
C ASP A 872 11.46 4.93 -10.76
N GLY A 873 11.65 4.58 -9.49
CA GLY A 873 12.20 5.46 -8.46
C GLY A 873 11.23 6.50 -7.90
N ASN A 874 9.97 6.51 -8.32
CA ASN A 874 8.93 7.25 -7.61
C ASN A 874 8.58 6.53 -6.29
N ILE A 875 8.17 7.31 -5.30
CA ILE A 875 7.78 6.81 -3.98
C ILE A 875 6.25 6.76 -3.91
N GLU A 876 5.70 5.60 -3.55
CA GLU A 876 4.28 5.42 -3.29
C GLU A 876 4.02 5.50 -1.78
N PHE A 877 3.09 6.37 -1.39
CA PHE A 877 2.63 6.48 -0.01
C PHE A 877 1.53 5.44 0.26
N LEU A 878 1.70 4.62 1.30
CA LEU A 878 0.82 3.50 1.62
C LEU A 878 -0.03 3.74 2.88
N GLY A 879 0.35 4.70 3.72
CA GLY A 879 -0.37 5.04 4.95
C GLY A 879 0.55 5.46 6.07
N ARG A 880 0.09 5.31 7.31
CA ARG A 880 0.86 5.58 8.53
C ARG A 880 1.01 4.31 9.36
N LEU A 881 2.12 4.22 10.07
CA LEU A 881 2.40 3.15 11.04
C LEU A 881 1.74 3.42 12.40
N ASP A 882 1.47 4.69 12.69
CA ASP A 882 0.82 5.15 13.92
C ASP A 882 -0.66 5.49 13.68
N ASN A 883 -1.34 5.92 14.75
CA ASN A 883 -2.76 6.32 14.69
C ASN A 883 -2.94 7.78 14.24
N GLN A 884 -1.91 8.43 13.71
CA GLN A 884 -2.05 9.80 13.23
C GLN A 884 -2.85 9.80 11.92
N VAL A 885 -3.72 10.79 11.78
CA VAL A 885 -4.56 10.94 10.59
C VAL A 885 -4.39 12.33 9.99
N LYS A 886 -4.57 12.41 8.67
CA LYS A 886 -4.75 13.68 7.96
C LYS A 886 -6.22 13.83 7.58
N ILE A 887 -6.86 14.87 8.07
CA ILE A 887 -8.27 15.19 7.78
C ILE A 887 -8.34 16.65 7.34
N ARG A 888 -8.73 16.90 6.09
CA ARG A 888 -8.84 18.25 5.49
C ARG A 888 -7.53 19.04 5.58
N GLY A 889 -6.42 18.34 5.39
CA GLY A 889 -5.06 18.86 5.53
C GLY A 889 -4.54 19.05 6.95
N PHE A 890 -5.38 18.90 7.98
CA PHE A 890 -4.95 18.96 9.37
C PHE A 890 -4.30 17.64 9.77
N ARG A 891 -3.08 17.73 10.31
CA ARG A 891 -2.39 16.63 10.97
C ARG A 891 -2.97 16.50 12.38
N ILE A 892 -3.59 15.35 12.67
CA ILE A 892 -4.30 15.11 13.92
C ILE A 892 -3.77 13.83 14.56
N GLU A 893 -3.24 13.96 15.77
CA GLU A 893 -2.93 12.82 16.64
C GLU A 893 -4.22 12.40 17.36
N LEU A 894 -4.73 11.19 17.06
CA LEU A 894 -5.96 10.70 17.69
C LEU A 894 -5.80 10.56 19.21
N GLY A 895 -4.57 10.26 19.67
CA GLY A 895 -4.23 10.21 21.09
C GLY A 895 -4.43 11.54 21.83
N GLU A 896 -4.18 12.70 21.19
CA GLU A 896 -4.43 14.02 21.82
C GLU A 896 -5.92 14.22 22.11
N ILE A 897 -6.79 13.70 21.24
CA ILE A 897 -8.23 13.75 21.43
C ILE A 897 -8.66 12.74 22.50
N GLU A 898 -8.12 11.52 22.46
CA GLU A 898 -8.38 10.48 23.45
C GLU A 898 -8.02 10.94 24.88
N GLU A 899 -6.85 11.57 25.06
CA GLU A 899 -6.44 12.14 26.35
C GLU A 899 -7.35 13.28 26.79
N ALA A 900 -7.73 14.18 25.89
CA ALA A 900 -8.65 15.28 26.21
C ALA A 900 -10.04 14.75 26.63
N ILE A 901 -10.55 13.71 25.98
CA ILE A 901 -11.83 13.06 26.36
C ILE A 901 -11.68 12.35 27.71
N ALA A 902 -10.56 11.69 27.97
CA ALA A 902 -10.31 10.97 29.22
C ALA A 902 -10.26 11.90 30.45
N LEU A 903 -10.04 13.21 30.27
CA LEU A 903 -10.15 14.20 31.34
C LEU A 903 -11.60 14.47 31.79
N HIS A 904 -12.61 14.03 31.04
CA HIS A 904 -14.00 14.22 31.41
C HIS A 904 -14.41 13.24 32.55
N PRO A 905 -14.94 13.72 33.70
CA PRO A 905 -15.16 12.88 34.90
C PRO A 905 -16.06 11.66 34.71
N SER A 906 -16.96 11.70 33.72
CA SER A 906 -17.91 10.63 33.44
C SER A 906 -17.40 9.56 32.46
N ILE A 907 -16.19 9.69 31.91
CA ILE A 907 -15.65 8.77 30.89
C ILE A 907 -14.60 7.83 31.50
N GLN A 908 -14.81 6.52 31.34
CA GLN A 908 -13.88 5.49 31.81
C GLN A 908 -12.84 5.12 30.74
N GLN A 909 -13.27 4.93 29.50
CA GLN A 909 -12.40 4.61 28.36
C GLN A 909 -12.88 5.36 27.13
N THR A 910 -11.94 5.65 26.22
CA THR A 910 -12.24 6.26 24.93
C THR A 910 -11.28 5.74 23.89
N VAL A 911 -11.76 5.60 22.66
CA VAL A 911 -10.93 5.43 21.46
C VAL A 911 -11.48 6.35 20.38
N VAL A 912 -10.61 7.05 19.68
CA VAL A 912 -11.00 7.91 18.56
C VAL A 912 -10.51 7.27 17.27
N THR A 913 -11.32 7.31 16.22
CA THR A 913 -10.90 6.92 14.86
C THR A 913 -11.40 7.91 13.83
N ALA A 914 -10.66 8.03 12.72
CA ALA A 914 -11.19 8.64 11.51
C ALA A 914 -12.03 7.59 10.75
N ARG A 915 -13.24 7.96 10.36
CA ARG A 915 -14.11 7.15 9.48
C ARG A 915 -14.41 7.92 8.21
N VAL A 916 -14.54 7.22 7.11
CA VAL A 916 -14.98 7.77 5.82
C VAL A 916 -16.50 7.66 5.79
N ASP A 917 -17.19 8.75 5.42
CA ASP A 917 -18.65 8.74 5.19
C ASP A 917 -19.01 8.28 3.76
N ASP A 918 -20.31 8.18 3.47
CA ASP A 918 -20.81 7.76 2.15
C ASP A 918 -20.39 8.70 0.99
N ALA A 919 -19.97 9.93 1.30
CA ALA A 919 -19.46 10.89 0.32
C ALA A 919 -17.95 10.77 0.07
N GLY A 920 -17.25 9.92 0.84
CA GLY A 920 -15.81 9.74 0.77
C GLY A 920 -15.02 10.68 1.68
N ASP A 921 -15.67 11.48 2.52
CA ASP A 921 -15.03 12.43 3.42
C ASP A 921 -14.67 11.81 4.77
N LYS A 922 -13.48 12.13 5.28
CA LYS A 922 -13.04 11.67 6.60
C LYS A 922 -13.63 12.54 7.71
N ARG A 923 -14.17 11.91 8.75
CA ARG A 923 -14.65 12.55 9.98
C ARG A 923 -14.12 11.85 11.23
N LEU A 924 -13.94 12.61 12.31
CA LEU A 924 -13.53 12.08 13.61
C LEU A 924 -14.75 11.51 14.34
N VAL A 925 -14.61 10.28 14.84
CA VAL A 925 -15.62 9.57 15.63
C VAL A 925 -14.97 9.11 16.94
N ALA A 926 -15.56 9.49 18.07
CA ALA A 926 -15.13 9.05 19.39
C ALA A 926 -16.05 7.94 19.91
N TYR A 927 -15.46 6.84 20.38
CA TYR A 927 -16.16 5.73 21.00
C TYR A 927 -15.86 5.77 22.48
N ILE A 928 -16.89 5.92 23.30
CA ILE A 928 -16.75 6.20 24.71
C ILE A 928 -17.42 5.13 25.56
N VAL A 929 -16.76 4.76 26.65
CA VAL A 929 -17.31 3.91 27.70
C VAL A 929 -17.50 4.79 28.94
N PRO A 930 -18.73 5.10 29.36
CA PRO A 930 -18.98 5.94 30.52
C PRO A 930 -18.80 5.16 31.83
N HIS A 931 -18.56 5.87 32.93
CA HIS A 931 -18.69 5.29 34.26
C HIS A 931 -20.17 4.94 34.52
N SER A 932 -20.43 3.76 35.10
CA SER A 932 -21.76 3.11 35.19
C SER A 932 -22.89 3.90 35.87
N GLU A 933 -22.62 5.08 36.44
CA GLU A 933 -23.61 5.90 37.13
C GLU A 933 -24.02 7.19 36.38
N GLN A 934 -23.29 7.64 35.35
CA GLN A 934 -23.64 8.85 34.57
C GLN A 934 -23.07 8.82 33.14
N THR A 935 -23.95 8.74 32.12
CA THR A 935 -23.58 8.93 30.71
C THR A 935 -23.67 10.40 30.33
N PRO A 936 -22.58 11.07 29.94
CA PRO A 936 -22.63 12.46 29.51
C PRO A 936 -23.39 12.58 28.18
N THR A 937 -24.12 13.68 27.98
CA THR A 937 -24.76 13.95 26.70
C THR A 937 -23.72 14.34 25.65
N ILE A 938 -24.04 14.13 24.37
CA ILE A 938 -23.16 14.52 23.26
C ILE A 938 -22.84 16.02 23.31
N ASP A 939 -23.83 16.86 23.65
CA ASP A 939 -23.64 18.31 23.79
C ASP A 939 -22.68 18.67 24.94
N GLN A 940 -22.73 17.94 26.06
CA GLN A 940 -21.81 18.15 27.18
C GLN A 940 -20.37 17.82 26.78
N LEU A 941 -20.15 16.71 26.06
CA LEU A 941 -18.83 16.32 25.57
C LEU A 941 -18.30 17.31 24.52
N HIS A 942 -19.13 17.74 23.57
CA HIS A 942 -18.75 18.77 22.60
C HIS A 942 -18.35 20.07 23.30
N HIS A 943 -19.15 20.54 24.26
CA HIS A 943 -18.86 21.76 24.98
C HIS A 943 -17.55 21.66 25.78
N PHE A 944 -17.33 20.53 26.45
CA PHE A 944 -16.11 20.27 27.20
C PHE A 944 -14.86 20.26 26.29
N LEU A 945 -14.92 19.56 25.16
CA LEU A 945 -13.78 19.46 24.24
C LEU A 945 -13.47 20.78 23.52
N LYS A 946 -14.48 21.58 23.17
CA LYS A 946 -14.26 22.89 22.52
C LYS A 946 -13.49 23.88 23.41
N GLN A 947 -13.44 23.65 24.73
CA GLN A 947 -12.63 24.47 25.64
C GLN A 947 -11.14 24.11 25.60
N LYS A 948 -10.79 22.90 25.15
CA LYS A 948 -9.44 22.31 25.25
C LYS A 948 -8.77 22.10 23.90
N LEU A 949 -9.55 21.69 22.91
CA LEU A 949 -9.08 21.30 21.60
C LEU A 949 -9.47 22.33 20.54
N PRO A 950 -8.64 22.54 19.50
CA PRO A 950 -9.06 23.22 18.29
C PRO A 950 -10.31 22.58 17.68
N GLU A 951 -11.13 23.38 17.01
CA GLU A 951 -12.40 22.91 16.43
C GLU A 951 -12.25 21.72 15.48
N TYR A 952 -11.18 21.69 14.66
CA TYR A 952 -10.92 20.58 13.73
C TYR A 952 -10.55 19.26 14.42
N MET A 953 -10.19 19.27 15.71
CA MET A 953 -9.87 18.08 16.50
C MET A 953 -11.07 17.56 17.32
N VAL A 954 -12.17 18.32 17.40
CA VAL A 954 -13.36 17.88 18.14
C VAL A 954 -14.10 16.82 17.31
N PRO A 955 -14.35 15.60 17.85
CA PRO A 955 -15.10 14.58 17.14
C PRO A 955 -16.47 15.06 16.69
N SER A 956 -16.85 14.70 15.46
CA SER A 956 -18.16 15.03 14.88
C SER A 956 -19.27 14.07 15.33
N ALA A 957 -18.89 12.89 15.83
CA ALA A 957 -19.82 11.88 16.31
C ALA A 957 -19.25 11.20 17.56
N PHE A 958 -20.14 10.83 18.48
CA PHE A 958 -19.84 10.11 19.71
C PHE A 958 -20.70 8.85 19.76
N VAL A 959 -20.06 7.69 19.90
CA VAL A 959 -20.72 6.38 20.02
C VAL A 959 -20.49 5.84 21.43
N VAL A 960 -21.57 5.64 22.17
CA VAL A 960 -21.50 5.06 23.53
C VAL A 960 -21.47 3.55 23.43
N LEU A 961 -20.47 2.93 24.06
CA LEU A 961 -20.30 1.48 24.14
C LEU A 961 -20.29 1.03 25.60
N ASP A 962 -20.75 -0.20 25.86
CA ASP A 962 -20.63 -0.83 27.18
C ASP A 962 -19.17 -1.21 27.46
N THR A 963 -18.43 -1.67 26.45
CA THR A 963 -17.01 -2.01 26.50
C THR A 963 -16.36 -1.79 25.14
N LEU A 964 -15.06 -1.47 25.11
CA LEU A 964 -14.31 -1.42 23.84
C LEU A 964 -14.06 -2.85 23.30
N PRO A 965 -14.27 -3.09 21.99
CA PRO A 965 -13.93 -4.38 21.38
C PRO A 965 -12.42 -4.61 21.44
N LEU A 966 -12.02 -5.84 21.78
CA LEU A 966 -10.62 -6.24 21.89
C LEU A 966 -10.31 -7.39 20.93
N THR A 967 -9.12 -7.38 20.34
CA THR A 967 -8.51 -8.51 19.64
C THR A 967 -8.25 -9.67 20.62
N PRO A 968 -8.03 -10.91 20.13
CA PRO A 968 -7.64 -12.05 20.98
C PRO A 968 -6.40 -11.80 21.85
N ASN A 969 -5.54 -10.85 21.45
CA ASN A 969 -4.33 -10.45 22.17
C ASN A 969 -4.56 -9.31 23.19
N GLY A 970 -5.81 -8.91 23.45
CA GLY A 970 -6.17 -7.89 24.43
C GLY A 970 -5.93 -6.44 24.00
N LYS A 971 -5.55 -6.19 22.74
CA LYS A 971 -5.47 -4.83 22.15
C LYS A 971 -6.84 -4.39 21.62
N ILE A 972 -7.14 -3.09 21.62
CA ILE A 972 -8.38 -2.55 21.04
C ILE A 972 -8.48 -2.93 19.55
N ASP A 973 -9.61 -3.53 19.17
CA ASP A 973 -9.93 -3.87 17.79
C ASP A 973 -10.72 -2.71 17.14
N ARG A 974 -9.99 -1.82 16.45
CA ARG A 974 -10.60 -0.68 15.76
C ARG A 974 -11.48 -1.08 14.58
N ASN A 975 -11.24 -2.26 13.98
CA ASN A 975 -12.04 -2.75 12.85
C ASN A 975 -13.41 -3.24 13.32
N ALA A 976 -13.49 -3.77 14.54
CA ALA A 976 -14.73 -4.19 15.18
C ALA A 976 -15.56 -3.04 15.78
N LEU A 977 -15.08 -1.79 15.73
CA LEU A 977 -15.87 -0.64 16.18
C LEU A 977 -17.09 -0.46 15.27
N PRO A 978 -18.30 -0.25 15.82
CA PRO A 978 -19.52 -0.15 15.01
C PRO A 978 -19.55 1.14 14.18
N ASP A 979 -20.31 1.14 13.08
CA ASP A 979 -20.51 2.36 12.30
C ASP A 979 -21.34 3.38 13.11
N PRO A 980 -20.90 4.65 13.24
CA PRO A 980 -21.63 5.68 13.98
C PRO A 980 -23.08 5.89 13.50
N ASP A 981 -23.39 5.60 12.23
CA ASP A 981 -24.74 5.77 11.68
C ASP A 981 -25.64 4.57 11.94
N SER A 982 -25.04 3.37 12.07
CA SER A 982 -25.73 2.15 12.52
C SER A 982 -25.95 2.12 14.03
N ALA A 983 -25.04 2.73 14.80
CA ALA A 983 -25.08 2.84 16.25
C ALA A 983 -25.83 4.10 16.72
N ARG A 984 -26.87 4.53 15.98
CA ARG A 984 -27.78 5.63 16.35
C ARG A 984 -28.99 5.12 17.14
N PRO A 985 -28.94 4.93 18.48
CA PRO A 985 -30.15 4.84 19.27
C PRO A 985 -30.65 6.26 19.57
N ASN A 986 -31.82 6.63 19.04
CA ASN A 986 -32.74 7.67 19.58
C ASN A 986 -32.80 9.11 19.01
N LEU A 987 -32.22 9.48 17.86
CA LEU A 987 -32.53 10.80 17.23
C LEU A 987 -33.91 10.86 16.52
N ARG A 988 -34.69 9.76 16.49
CA ARG A 988 -36.07 9.77 15.98
C ARG A 988 -37.12 10.28 16.97
N LYS A 989 -36.75 10.71 18.18
CA LYS A 989 -37.69 11.37 19.09
C LYS A 989 -37.64 12.87 18.83
N THR A 990 -38.73 13.39 18.25
CA THR A 990 -39.06 14.80 17.90
C THR A 990 -38.44 15.40 16.63
N PHE A 991 -38.69 14.80 15.46
CA PHE A 991 -38.67 15.56 14.20
C PHE A 991 -39.74 16.67 14.26
N VAL A 992 -39.32 17.93 14.07
CA VAL A 992 -40.21 19.09 13.96
C VAL A 992 -39.96 19.72 12.60
N ALA A 993 -41.00 19.80 11.77
CA ALA A 993 -40.91 20.36 10.42
C ALA A 993 -40.67 21.89 10.46
N PRO A 994 -40.05 22.46 9.41
CA PRO A 994 -39.97 23.91 9.21
C PRO A 994 -41.33 24.60 9.38
N ARG A 995 -41.35 25.72 10.11
CA ARG A 995 -42.56 26.48 10.47
C ARG A 995 -42.68 27.77 9.67
N THR A 996 -41.56 28.32 9.19
CA THR A 996 -41.49 29.55 8.40
C THR A 996 -40.85 29.29 7.03
N ASP A 997 -41.07 30.19 6.07
CA ASP A 997 -40.44 30.10 4.74
C ASP A 997 -38.91 30.18 4.82
N ILE A 998 -38.38 30.93 5.80
CA ILE A 998 -36.94 31.01 6.08
C ILE A 998 -36.42 29.67 6.61
N GLU A 999 -37.09 29.07 7.60
CA GLU A 999 -36.74 27.74 8.10
C GLU A 999 -36.80 26.69 6.99
N GLN A 1000 -37.78 26.77 6.08
CA GLN A 1000 -37.94 25.82 4.97
C GLN A 1000 -36.77 25.93 3.98
N GLN A 1001 -36.38 27.14 3.58
CA GLN A 1001 -35.26 27.34 2.67
C GLN A 1001 -33.93 26.88 3.28
N ILE A 1002 -33.69 27.13 4.58
CA ILE A 1002 -32.50 26.65 5.26
C ILE A 1002 -32.50 25.10 5.30
N ALA A 1003 -33.63 24.49 5.65
CA ALA A 1003 -33.78 23.04 5.67
C ALA A 1003 -33.55 22.41 4.28
N ASP A 1004 -34.02 23.04 3.21
CA ASP A 1004 -33.80 22.58 1.83
C ASP A 1004 -32.33 22.67 1.42
N ILE A 1005 -31.65 23.77 1.80
CA ILE A 1005 -30.21 23.94 1.60
C ILE A 1005 -29.45 22.80 2.30
N TRP A 1006 -29.79 22.49 3.55
CA TRP A 1006 -29.13 21.45 4.32
C TRP A 1006 -29.43 20.04 3.79
N THR A 1007 -30.68 19.77 3.43
CA THR A 1007 -31.12 18.51 2.81
C THR A 1007 -30.32 18.24 1.52
N SER A 1008 -30.16 19.26 0.68
CA SER A 1008 -29.37 19.18 -0.56
C SER A 1008 -27.87 18.95 -0.30
N LEU A 1009 -27.29 19.66 0.67
CA LEU A 1009 -25.85 19.60 0.96
C LEU A 1009 -25.45 18.31 1.68
N LEU A 1010 -26.27 17.86 2.63
CA LEU A 1010 -26.01 16.68 3.46
C LEU A 1010 -26.55 15.39 2.85
N LYS A 1011 -27.24 15.48 1.69
CA LYS A 1011 -27.88 14.34 1.00
C LYS A 1011 -28.82 13.54 1.91
N LEU A 1012 -29.59 14.23 2.75
CA LEU A 1012 -30.56 13.63 3.65
C LEU A 1012 -31.96 13.66 3.03
N GLU A 1013 -32.87 12.76 3.45
CA GLU A 1013 -34.27 12.81 3.00
C GLU A 1013 -35.05 13.96 3.65
N LYS A 1014 -34.78 14.27 4.93
CA LYS A 1014 -35.46 15.31 5.71
C LYS A 1014 -34.53 15.89 6.78
N VAL A 1015 -34.68 17.18 7.06
CA VAL A 1015 -34.02 17.92 8.16
C VAL A 1015 -35.09 18.62 8.99
N GLY A 1016 -35.11 18.38 10.30
CA GLY A 1016 -35.97 19.04 11.27
C GLY A 1016 -35.37 20.35 11.81
N ILE A 1017 -36.21 21.23 12.36
CA ILE A 1017 -35.76 22.59 12.73
C ILE A 1017 -34.75 22.64 13.89
N HIS A 1018 -34.74 21.58 14.72
CA HIS A 1018 -33.84 21.44 15.86
C HIS A 1018 -32.66 20.49 15.56
N ASP A 1019 -32.58 19.96 14.34
CA ASP A 1019 -31.45 19.13 13.96
C ASP A 1019 -30.21 19.99 13.89
N ASN A 1020 -29.12 19.49 14.47
CA ASN A 1020 -27.83 20.17 14.48
C ASN A 1020 -27.05 19.85 13.20
N PHE A 1021 -26.59 20.88 12.48
CA PHE A 1021 -25.86 20.76 11.22
C PHE A 1021 -24.70 19.77 11.30
N PHE A 1022 -23.89 19.86 12.35
CA PHE A 1022 -22.67 19.08 12.49
C PHE A 1022 -22.97 17.62 12.89
N THR A 1023 -23.99 17.42 13.72
CA THR A 1023 -24.49 16.08 14.09
C THR A 1023 -25.10 15.37 12.88
N LEU A 1024 -25.66 16.11 11.93
CA LEU A 1024 -26.16 15.58 10.66
C LEU A 1024 -25.06 15.27 9.63
N GLY A 1025 -23.78 15.42 9.98
CA GLY A 1025 -22.64 15.18 9.08
C GLY A 1025 -22.09 16.46 8.43
N GLY A 1026 -22.64 17.63 8.77
CA GLY A 1026 -22.11 18.92 8.34
C GLY A 1026 -20.73 19.23 8.89
N HIS A 1027 -19.97 20.04 8.16
CA HIS A 1027 -18.62 20.45 8.55
C HIS A 1027 -18.27 21.84 8.00
N SER A 1028 -17.12 22.39 8.40
CA SER A 1028 -16.67 23.76 8.03
C SER A 1028 -16.71 24.07 6.53
N LEU A 1029 -16.34 23.11 5.69
CA LEU A 1029 -16.42 23.23 4.23
C LEU A 1029 -17.87 23.38 3.74
N LEU A 1030 -18.78 22.52 4.21
CA LEU A 1030 -20.21 22.61 3.92
C LEU A 1030 -20.84 23.85 4.57
N ALA A 1031 -20.36 24.30 5.74
CA ALA A 1031 -20.82 25.53 6.37
C ALA A 1031 -20.51 26.77 5.52
N THR A 1032 -19.33 26.81 4.87
CA THR A 1032 -19.01 27.86 3.89
C THR A 1032 -19.97 27.81 2.69
N GLN A 1033 -20.35 26.61 2.24
CA GLN A 1033 -21.35 26.47 1.16
C GLN A 1033 -22.75 26.88 1.60
N VAL A 1034 -23.14 26.58 2.85
CA VAL A 1034 -24.38 27.07 3.45
C VAL A 1034 -24.39 28.60 3.38
N ILE A 1035 -23.33 29.28 3.85
CA ILE A 1035 -23.24 30.75 3.76
C ILE A 1035 -23.34 31.25 2.32
N ALA A 1036 -22.60 30.66 1.38
CA ALA A 1036 -22.64 31.07 -0.03
C ALA A 1036 -24.05 30.95 -0.62
N ARG A 1037 -24.78 29.87 -0.28
CA ARG A 1037 -26.16 29.65 -0.72
C ARG A 1037 -27.15 30.56 0.01
N LEU A 1038 -26.97 30.80 1.31
CA LEU A 1038 -27.80 31.75 2.06
C LEU A 1038 -27.65 33.16 1.51
N ARG A 1039 -26.44 33.57 1.13
CA ARG A 1039 -26.20 34.85 0.46
C ARG A 1039 -26.93 34.96 -0.87
N ALA A 1040 -26.90 33.89 -1.67
CA ALA A 1040 -27.61 33.85 -2.94
C ALA A 1040 -29.14 33.89 -2.76
N SER A 1041 -29.68 33.20 -1.75
CA SER A 1041 -31.13 33.11 -1.52
C SER A 1041 -31.71 34.33 -0.81
N PHE A 1042 -31.01 34.89 0.17
CA PHE A 1042 -31.52 35.95 1.05
C PHE A 1042 -30.88 37.32 0.82
N GLY A 1043 -29.80 37.41 0.03
CA GLY A 1043 -29.06 38.66 -0.16
C GLY A 1043 -28.26 39.13 1.06
N ILE A 1044 -28.09 38.27 2.07
CA ILE A 1044 -27.44 38.58 3.34
C ILE A 1044 -26.04 37.96 3.36
N ASP A 1045 -25.03 38.71 3.82
CA ASP A 1045 -23.67 38.23 3.96
C ASP A 1045 -23.38 37.93 5.44
N PHE A 1046 -23.26 36.66 5.78
CA PHE A 1046 -22.92 36.22 7.13
C PHE A 1046 -21.52 35.62 7.17
N PRO A 1047 -20.75 35.84 8.25
CA PRO A 1047 -19.52 35.08 8.45
C PRO A 1047 -19.85 33.60 8.67
N VAL A 1048 -19.00 32.69 8.19
CA VAL A 1048 -19.15 31.22 8.35
C VAL A 1048 -19.36 30.80 9.79
N ARG A 1049 -18.75 31.55 10.73
CA ARG A 1049 -18.94 31.39 12.18
C ARG A 1049 -20.41 31.41 12.62
N THR A 1050 -21.30 32.07 11.88
CA THR A 1050 -22.74 32.14 12.19
C THR A 1050 -23.37 30.75 12.23
N VAL A 1051 -22.98 29.83 11.33
CA VAL A 1051 -23.48 28.44 11.32
C VAL A 1051 -22.96 27.65 12.54
N PHE A 1052 -21.82 28.05 13.09
CA PHE A 1052 -21.26 27.44 14.30
C PHE A 1052 -21.90 27.97 15.59
N GLU A 1053 -22.27 29.25 15.61
CA GLU A 1053 -22.96 29.90 16.73
C GLU A 1053 -24.46 29.55 16.77
N ALA A 1054 -25.06 29.32 15.60
CA ALA A 1054 -26.45 28.96 15.41
C ALA A 1054 -26.56 27.65 14.59
N PRO A 1055 -26.21 26.49 15.16
CA PRO A 1055 -26.02 25.25 14.42
C PRO A 1055 -27.31 24.49 14.14
N THR A 1056 -28.49 25.10 14.32
CA THR A 1056 -29.79 24.50 13.99
C THR A 1056 -30.56 25.41 13.04
N VAL A 1057 -31.46 24.83 12.24
CA VAL A 1057 -32.31 25.58 11.31
C VAL A 1057 -33.07 26.70 12.03
N ALA A 1058 -33.64 26.43 13.21
CA ALA A 1058 -34.38 27.42 14.00
C ALA A 1058 -33.49 28.59 14.47
N LEU A 1059 -32.31 28.31 15.02
CA LEU A 1059 -31.39 29.36 15.49
C LEU A 1059 -30.84 30.19 14.31
N LEU A 1060 -30.60 29.55 13.17
CA LEU A 1060 -30.08 30.22 11.98
C LEU A 1060 -31.16 31.09 11.32
N ALA A 1061 -32.42 30.63 11.31
CA ALA A 1061 -33.57 31.43 10.89
C ALA A 1061 -33.74 32.68 11.76
N GLU A 1062 -33.63 32.56 13.09
CA GLU A 1062 -33.71 33.70 14.01
C GLU A 1062 -32.62 34.75 13.72
N ARG A 1063 -31.41 34.32 13.36
CA ARG A 1063 -30.32 35.23 12.95
C ARG A 1063 -30.62 35.95 11.63
N ILE A 1064 -31.20 35.25 10.66
CA ILE A 1064 -31.62 35.83 9.37
C ILE A 1064 -32.74 36.85 9.60
N GLU A 1065 -33.77 36.49 10.38
CA GLU A 1065 -34.90 37.35 10.70
C GLU A 1065 -34.46 38.62 11.45
N THR A 1066 -33.56 38.48 12.43
CA THR A 1066 -32.99 39.63 13.16
C THR A 1066 -32.23 40.57 12.22
N PHE A 1067 -31.47 40.02 11.27
CA PHE A 1067 -30.70 40.82 10.32
C PHE A 1067 -31.61 41.55 9.32
N GLN A 1068 -32.65 40.88 8.81
CA GLN A 1068 -33.64 41.51 7.93
C GLN A 1068 -34.40 42.63 8.65
N TRP A 1069 -34.82 42.40 9.90
CA TRP A 1069 -35.52 43.39 10.70
C TRP A 1069 -34.66 44.64 10.98
N VAL A 1070 -33.39 44.48 11.37
CA VAL A 1070 -32.47 45.62 11.59
C VAL A 1070 -32.21 46.40 10.31
N THR A 1071 -32.16 45.72 9.15
CA THR A 1071 -31.94 46.35 7.85
C THR A 1071 -33.19 47.14 7.39
N GLU A 1072 -34.38 46.56 7.57
CA GLU A 1072 -35.66 47.21 7.28
C GLU A 1072 -35.92 48.41 8.20
N GLN A 1073 -35.60 48.28 9.50
CA GLN A 1073 -35.76 49.36 10.47
C GLN A 1073 -34.76 50.50 10.21
N SER A 1074 -33.53 50.18 9.80
CA SER A 1074 -32.55 51.19 9.36
C SER A 1074 -32.99 51.90 8.07
N GLN A 1075 -33.67 51.20 7.15
CA GLN A 1075 -34.27 51.81 5.95
C GLN A 1075 -35.51 52.66 6.29
N MET A 1076 -36.35 52.22 7.24
CA MET A 1076 -37.49 53.01 7.73
C MET A 1076 -37.06 54.24 8.53
N ASP A 1077 -35.98 54.17 9.31
CA ASP A 1077 -35.40 55.33 10.02
C ASP A 1077 -34.72 56.30 9.05
N ILE A 1078 -34.18 55.83 7.93
CA ILE A 1078 -33.69 56.70 6.85
C ILE A 1078 -34.87 57.36 6.13
N MET A 1079 -35.99 56.66 5.92
CA MET A 1079 -37.19 57.22 5.28
C MET A 1079 -37.97 58.16 6.22
N SER A 1080 -38.04 57.90 7.52
CA SER A 1080 -38.70 58.77 8.51
C SER A 1080 -37.91 60.06 8.77
N ASN A 1081 -36.57 60.00 8.75
CA ASN A 1081 -35.71 61.19 8.77
C ASN A 1081 -35.79 62.02 7.47
N TYR A 1082 -36.37 61.49 6.39
CA TYR A 1082 -36.68 62.24 5.17
C TYR A 1082 -38.07 62.91 5.20
N GLU A 1083 -38.98 62.48 6.09
CA GLU A 1083 -40.33 63.06 6.21
C GLU A 1083 -40.47 64.09 7.35
N GLU A 1084 -39.53 64.16 8.32
CA GLU A 1084 -39.52 65.19 9.38
C GLU A 1084 -38.60 66.40 9.10
N GLY A 1085 -38.04 66.53 7.89
CA GLY A 1085 -37.29 67.70 7.46
C GLY A 1085 -38.02 68.54 6.40
N GLU A 1086 -38.98 69.38 6.80
CA GLU A 1086 -39.51 70.43 5.93
C GLU A 1086 -38.51 71.62 5.80
N LEU A 1087 -38.28 72.05 4.56
CA LEU A 1087 -37.80 73.37 4.10
C LEU A 1087 -36.35 73.82 4.39
#